data_AF-A0A924B228-F1
#
_entry.id   AF-A0A924B228-F1
#
_cell.length_a   1.000
_cell.length_b   1.000
_cell.length_c   1.000
_cell.angle_alpha   90.00
_cell.angle_beta   90.00
_cell.angle_gamma   90.00
#
_symmetry.space_group_name_H-M   'P 1'
#
loop_
_entity.id
_entity.type
_entity.pdbx_description
1 polymer ?
#
loop_
_entity_poly.entity_id
_entity_poly.type
_entity_poly.pdbx_seq_one_letter_code
_entity_poly.pdbx_strand_id
1 'polypeptide(L)'
;MNFRTLSHIIYMVVIASTLTSCTDFMHGKKAQQETLKIELVDGSCSKDFKQQLKKISDSTATEAEINAVFECVDKYMSQFQNKVEGEAQADVYSAQDLLHITNRFFKDLELSKDVIKKITNFKKALIGGEVESVSRQEITEIREYFKNYLHPEVILLAPHIKALHMHSELNATYTDEALTAAIEQVRKSLKILVSKANFERSGYSYNDAKELLFGLDIINSTDQYLVETIDKIRQLLIGNNELKTNEDFQVFIDNAVDAYSLYLNSCAGQVKFEISSLYNVKKVVSFFDRIVDVLNTSYQYKKTGLISNRDLDEVLKVFIEKKIFPFDVQFATFQEFYKIALKRVFAQETSDFITEKQIETYYKESGLFKLEISYLETLDEKQTYKLADIQNTFKLYAEKSSFQAVSTKFKSDVRLQIATQWVDVNDDFYRAYPAMLKNNKYILSKTLTSESFSVLDLVRSFYIKMLGRQLLMGWGNGKTTPQFRNSNLNKEQMMDFTRDFKQFGIELKLNDPRSKNDGSKAFLAADLFGFTSDGNNMMSMSETFEYMHYLVAEGSGTTIQIQKDLAAAKCELQELDVFGNHWNPELCFMQNLKHNFSKYFVGKPGLIQYLTKLSDKEFLDYYTLLMDFSRFDMKNKSQKIETADIQTFVVLTSYIEAMFVKYDADASGTLSAQEIRSSFPKFKTFATDYSLKNAADSLKEWDESMLNICRSFYTKDDLVRESFVYMVLNKGTMPKMSDMNYVFCAGKGLFTFKNEIDRKSIIYTFLVLKDVLASDK
;
A
#
# COMPACT_ATOMS: atom_id res chain seq x y z
N MET A 1 -1.25 33.69 33.00
CA MET A 1 -1.65 32.29 33.19
C MET A 1 -1.00 31.51 32.07
N ASN A 2 -0.23 30.47 32.37
CA ASN A 2 0.63 29.84 31.36
C ASN A 2 -0.17 28.76 30.59
N PHE A 3 -0.63 29.09 29.37
CA PHE A 3 -1.57 28.31 28.56
C PHE A 3 -1.04 26.96 28.03
N ARG A 4 0.27 26.67 28.22
CA ARG A 4 0.95 25.42 27.82
C ARG A 4 0.29 24.12 28.30
N THR A 5 -0.64 24.16 29.25
CA THR A 5 -1.40 22.99 29.74
C THR A 5 -2.82 22.88 29.18
N LEU A 6 -3.28 23.80 28.33
CA LEU A 6 -4.60 23.72 27.66
C LEU A 6 -4.55 23.13 26.24
N SER A 7 -3.36 22.94 25.64
CA SER A 7 -3.22 22.59 24.22
C SER A 7 -4.07 21.39 23.81
N HIS A 8 -4.11 20.30 24.58
CA HIS A 8 -4.86 19.09 24.22
C HIS A 8 -6.39 19.24 24.22
N ILE A 9 -6.95 20.01 25.16
CA ILE A 9 -8.39 20.35 25.14
C ILE A 9 -8.66 21.33 23.99
N ILE A 10 -7.78 22.31 23.82
CA ILE A 10 -7.93 23.31 22.77
C ILE A 10 -7.75 22.70 21.37
N TYR A 11 -6.98 21.64 21.16
CA TYR A 11 -6.88 20.95 19.85
C TYR A 11 -8.25 20.52 19.29
N MET A 12 -9.25 20.25 20.15
CA MET A 12 -10.63 20.06 19.70
C MET A 12 -11.32 21.38 19.33
N VAL A 13 -11.10 22.46 20.10
CA VAL A 13 -11.54 23.82 19.72
C VAL A 13 -10.87 24.28 18.41
N VAL A 14 -9.62 23.88 18.10
CA VAL A 14 -8.94 24.13 16.81
C VAL A 14 -9.72 23.49 15.66
N ILE A 15 -10.14 22.22 15.81
CA ILE A 15 -10.94 21.53 14.79
C ILE A 15 -12.31 22.21 14.61
N ALA A 16 -12.89 22.74 15.69
CA ALA A 16 -14.17 23.48 15.66
C ALA A 16 -14.07 24.91 15.07
N SER A 17 -12.90 25.39 14.67
CA SER A 17 -12.66 26.82 14.36
C SER A 17 -12.00 27.07 12.99
N THR A 18 -11.96 26.07 12.12
CA THR A 18 -11.41 26.08 10.75
C THR A 18 -12.18 26.91 9.68
N LEU A 19 -12.95 27.96 10.01
CA LEU A 19 -14.26 28.23 9.39
C LEU A 19 -14.60 29.66 8.80
N THR A 20 -14.07 30.05 7.61
CA THR A 20 -14.49 31.23 6.72
C THR A 20 -13.82 32.61 6.84
N SER A 21 -13.75 33.37 5.73
CA SER A 21 -12.83 34.50 5.47
C SER A 21 -13.55 35.82 5.04
N CYS A 22 -12.96 37.03 4.95
CA CYS A 22 -11.63 37.59 5.36
C CYS A 22 -11.65 39.16 5.34
N THR A 23 -10.85 39.83 6.18
CA THR A 23 -10.44 41.28 6.11
C THR A 23 -11.60 42.32 6.15
N ASP A 24 -11.47 43.67 6.24
CA ASP A 24 -10.39 44.68 6.45
C ASP A 24 -11.06 45.98 7.05
N PHE A 25 -10.47 47.16 7.36
CA PHE A 25 -9.10 47.74 7.35
C PHE A 25 -9.02 48.95 8.37
N MET A 26 -7.85 49.57 8.50
CA MET A 26 -7.53 50.95 8.97
C MET A 26 -8.25 51.66 10.16
N HIS A 27 -7.43 51.91 11.20
CA HIS A 27 -7.20 53.18 11.93
C HIS A 27 -8.31 53.94 12.69
N GLY A 28 -8.09 54.08 14.01
CA GLY A 28 -8.59 55.17 14.87
C GLY A 28 -7.55 55.53 15.96
N LYS A 29 -7.46 56.81 16.37
CA LYS A 29 -6.48 57.29 17.37
C LYS A 29 -7.00 57.14 18.82
N LYS A 30 -6.08 56.96 19.78
CA LYS A 30 -6.39 56.87 21.22
C LYS A 30 -6.79 58.23 21.82
N ALA A 31 -7.75 58.20 22.75
CA ALA A 31 -7.86 59.16 23.86
C ALA A 31 -7.15 58.62 25.11
N GLN A 32 -7.04 59.43 26.17
CA GLN A 32 -6.36 59.08 27.43
C GLN A 32 -7.32 58.46 28.45
N GLN A 33 -6.77 57.68 29.39
CA GLN A 33 -7.53 56.89 30.37
C GLN A 33 -7.73 57.61 31.71
N GLU A 34 -8.82 57.29 32.41
CA GLU A 34 -8.94 57.50 33.86
C GLU A 34 -9.11 56.15 34.59
N THR A 35 -8.20 55.86 35.54
CA THR A 35 -8.10 54.50 36.12
C THR A 35 -8.97 54.30 37.35
N LEU A 36 -10.16 53.72 37.14
CA LEU A 36 -11.00 53.25 38.24
C LEU A 36 -10.29 52.13 39.04
N LYS A 37 -10.54 52.06 40.35
CA LYS A 37 -9.96 51.07 41.28
C LYS A 37 -11.02 50.07 41.75
N ILE A 38 -10.99 48.88 41.15
CA ILE A 38 -11.76 47.71 41.58
C ILE A 38 -10.77 46.66 42.09
N GLU A 39 -10.99 46.16 43.31
CA GLU A 39 -10.24 45.03 43.86
C GLU A 39 -11.13 43.78 43.85
N LEU A 40 -10.73 42.78 43.05
CA LEU A 40 -11.43 41.49 42.96
C LEU A 40 -11.05 40.61 44.16
N VAL A 41 -11.79 40.78 45.25
CA VAL A 41 -11.71 39.94 46.45
C VAL A 41 -12.23 38.52 46.16
N ASP A 42 -11.41 37.69 45.53
CA ASP A 42 -11.23 36.27 45.89
C ASP A 42 -10.01 35.63 45.16
N GLY A 43 -8.88 35.52 45.86
CA GLY A 43 -7.67 34.84 45.35
C GLY A 43 -7.67 33.31 45.55
N SER A 44 -8.76 32.75 46.07
CA SER A 44 -8.92 31.31 46.33
C SER A 44 -8.98 30.48 45.05
N CYS A 45 -9.71 30.99 44.05
CA CYS A 45 -10.06 30.30 42.81
C CYS A 45 -8.84 29.96 41.94
N SER A 46 -7.85 30.85 41.85
CA SER A 46 -6.73 30.73 40.90
C SER A 46 -5.58 29.84 41.34
N LYS A 47 -5.50 29.43 42.62
CA LYS A 47 -4.36 28.68 43.16
C LYS A 47 -4.18 27.32 42.49
N ASP A 48 -5.24 26.52 42.46
CA ASP A 48 -5.17 25.13 41.98
C ASP A 48 -5.63 24.98 40.52
N PHE A 49 -6.28 26.03 39.97
CA PHE A 49 -6.84 26.08 38.60
C PHE A 49 -5.86 25.56 37.53
N LYS A 50 -4.60 26.00 37.57
CA LYS A 50 -3.55 25.54 36.62
C LYS A 50 -3.22 24.05 36.77
N GLN A 51 -3.24 23.52 37.99
CA GLN A 51 -2.98 22.11 38.26
C GLN A 51 -4.17 21.24 37.86
N GLN A 52 -5.40 21.69 38.13
CA GLN A 52 -6.62 21.02 37.68
C GLN A 52 -6.69 20.98 36.14
N LEU A 53 -6.45 22.11 35.46
CA LEU A 53 -6.35 22.15 34.00
C LEU A 53 -5.29 21.18 33.44
N LYS A 54 -4.12 21.07 34.09
CA LYS A 54 -3.12 20.05 33.71
C LYS A 54 -3.67 18.64 33.91
N LYS A 55 -4.34 18.33 35.01
CA LYS A 55 -4.98 17.02 35.22
C LYS A 55 -6.00 16.68 34.13
N ILE A 56 -6.77 17.64 33.63
CA ILE A 56 -7.73 17.41 32.52
C ILE A 56 -6.96 17.06 31.24
N SER A 57 -5.93 17.85 30.88
CA SER A 57 -5.02 17.54 29.75
C SER A 57 -4.27 16.21 29.91
N ASP A 58 -3.86 15.86 31.12
CA ASP A 58 -3.20 14.59 31.42
C ASP A 58 -4.20 13.39 31.45
N SER A 59 -5.52 13.64 31.29
CA SER A 59 -6.59 12.63 31.42
C SER A 59 -6.60 11.95 32.81
N THR A 60 -6.32 12.73 33.86
CA THR A 60 -6.25 12.31 35.28
C THR A 60 -7.14 13.13 36.23
N ALA A 61 -7.92 14.07 35.71
CA ALA A 61 -8.88 14.83 36.51
C ALA A 61 -10.13 14.00 36.83
N THR A 62 -10.63 14.14 38.05
CA THR A 62 -11.98 13.67 38.41
C THR A 62 -13.06 14.65 37.92
N GLU A 63 -14.30 14.17 37.76
CA GLU A 63 -15.44 15.04 37.40
C GLU A 63 -15.60 16.22 38.37
N ALA A 64 -15.37 16.01 39.67
CA ALA A 64 -15.37 17.06 40.68
C ALA A 64 -14.30 18.15 40.45
N GLU A 65 -13.13 17.79 39.89
CA GLU A 65 -12.09 18.76 39.54
C GLU A 65 -12.39 19.49 38.23
N ILE A 66 -13.12 18.87 37.30
CA ILE A 66 -13.65 19.53 36.09
C ILE A 66 -14.74 20.54 36.50
N ASN A 67 -15.70 20.11 37.33
CA ASN A 67 -16.74 20.97 37.90
C ASN A 67 -16.11 22.20 38.59
N ALA A 68 -15.10 22.00 39.45
CA ALA A 68 -14.40 23.09 40.14
C ALA A 68 -13.72 24.09 39.18
N VAL A 69 -13.15 23.63 38.06
CA VAL A 69 -12.58 24.50 37.01
C VAL A 69 -13.66 25.36 36.37
N PHE A 70 -14.81 24.80 35.99
CA PHE A 70 -15.88 25.55 35.34
C PHE A 70 -16.67 26.46 36.31
N GLU A 71 -16.89 26.03 37.55
CA GLU A 71 -17.41 26.90 38.63
C GLU A 71 -16.47 28.08 38.89
N CYS A 72 -15.15 27.87 38.82
CA CYS A 72 -14.18 28.94 38.97
C CYS A 72 -14.25 29.96 37.82
N VAL A 73 -14.39 29.49 36.57
CA VAL A 73 -14.60 30.38 35.41
C VAL A 73 -15.92 31.15 35.53
N ASP A 74 -17.04 30.50 35.89
CA ASP A 74 -18.33 31.18 36.05
C ASP A 74 -18.29 32.22 37.18
N LYS A 75 -17.64 31.90 38.31
CA LYS A 75 -17.41 32.85 39.40
C LYS A 75 -16.58 34.06 38.95
N TYR A 76 -15.50 33.86 38.19
CA TYR A 76 -14.69 34.96 37.66
C TYR A 76 -15.48 35.82 36.67
N MET A 77 -16.18 35.22 35.71
CA MET A 77 -16.97 35.97 34.73
C MET A 77 -18.15 36.68 35.39
N SER A 78 -18.81 36.09 36.38
CA SER A 78 -19.86 36.76 37.16
C SER A 78 -19.31 37.91 38.01
N GLN A 79 -18.12 37.77 38.61
CA GLN A 79 -17.49 38.86 39.35
C GLN A 79 -17.05 40.00 38.42
N PHE A 80 -16.52 39.71 37.22
CA PHE A 80 -16.27 40.71 36.17
C PHE A 80 -17.57 41.44 35.83
N GLN A 81 -18.61 40.69 35.45
CA GLN A 81 -19.92 41.20 35.01
C GLN A 81 -20.61 42.09 36.05
N ASN A 82 -20.36 41.88 37.34
CA ASN A 82 -21.02 42.60 38.44
C ASN A 82 -20.16 43.70 39.08
N LYS A 83 -18.84 43.75 38.84
CA LYS A 83 -17.92 44.68 39.52
C LYS A 83 -17.10 45.56 38.57
N VAL A 84 -17.23 45.38 37.26
CA VAL A 84 -16.48 46.15 36.24
C VAL A 84 -17.45 46.88 35.33
N GLU A 85 -17.08 48.09 34.95
CA GLU A 85 -17.80 48.98 34.03
C GLU A 85 -16.81 49.43 32.93
N GLY A 86 -17.30 49.67 31.70
CA GLY A 86 -16.48 50.14 30.59
C GLY A 86 -16.20 51.65 30.64
N GLU A 87 -15.00 52.07 30.25
CA GLU A 87 -14.52 53.46 30.30
C GLU A 87 -15.36 54.43 29.45
N ALA A 88 -15.99 53.94 28.37
CA ALA A 88 -16.88 54.73 27.51
C ALA A 88 -18.39 54.52 27.79
N GLN A 89 -18.79 53.32 28.24
CA GLN A 89 -20.18 52.95 28.54
C GLN A 89 -20.18 51.84 29.59
N ALA A 90 -21.00 51.98 30.65
CA ALA A 90 -20.98 51.07 31.80
C ALA A 90 -21.25 49.59 31.47
N ASP A 91 -21.96 49.32 30.38
CA ASP A 91 -22.34 47.96 29.93
C ASP A 91 -21.58 47.47 28.68
N VAL A 92 -20.60 48.23 28.18
CA VAL A 92 -19.84 47.86 26.96
C VAL A 92 -18.34 48.07 27.19
N TYR A 93 -17.61 46.96 27.19
CA TYR A 93 -16.16 46.90 27.37
C TYR A 93 -15.48 46.89 26.00
N SER A 94 -14.72 47.93 25.65
CA SER A 94 -13.95 47.95 24.40
C SER A 94 -12.76 46.99 24.45
N ALA A 95 -12.17 46.68 23.29
CA ALA A 95 -10.89 45.97 23.22
C ALA A 95 -9.74 46.64 24.02
N GLN A 96 -9.85 47.92 24.39
CA GLN A 96 -8.85 48.60 25.23
C GLN A 96 -9.18 48.53 26.73
N ASP A 97 -10.46 48.50 27.11
CA ASP A 97 -10.91 48.14 28.45
C ASP A 97 -10.45 46.70 28.77
N LEU A 98 -10.81 45.75 27.90
CA LEU A 98 -10.47 44.33 28.05
C LEU A 98 -8.96 44.10 28.20
N LEU A 99 -8.14 44.85 27.45
CA LEU A 99 -6.68 44.84 27.58
C LEU A 99 -6.21 45.35 28.96
N HIS A 100 -6.72 46.51 29.39
CA HIS A 100 -6.34 47.11 30.68
C HIS A 100 -6.80 46.24 31.87
N ILE A 101 -8.03 45.72 31.82
CA ILE A 101 -8.60 44.81 32.82
C ILE A 101 -7.78 43.51 32.87
N THR A 102 -7.53 42.87 31.72
CA THR A 102 -6.85 41.56 31.69
C THR A 102 -5.41 41.66 32.19
N ASN A 103 -4.62 42.62 31.71
CA ASN A 103 -3.22 42.76 32.15
C ASN A 103 -3.09 43.25 33.61
N ARG A 104 -4.16 43.81 34.19
CA ARG A 104 -4.21 44.24 35.60
C ARG A 104 -4.55 43.11 36.56
N PHE A 105 -5.52 42.25 36.21
CA PHE A 105 -5.96 41.14 37.08
C PHE A 105 -5.23 39.82 36.80
N PHE A 106 -4.82 39.57 35.55
CA PHE A 106 -4.09 38.38 35.12
C PHE A 106 -2.66 38.73 34.70
N LYS A 107 -1.87 39.29 35.63
CA LYS A 107 -0.49 39.78 35.37
C LYS A 107 0.39 38.76 34.64
N ASP A 108 0.30 37.49 35.01
CA ASP A 108 1.06 36.38 34.41
C ASP A 108 0.69 36.05 32.94
N LEU A 109 -0.19 36.83 32.31
CA LEU A 109 -0.91 36.51 31.05
C LEU A 109 -0.64 37.52 29.92
N GLU A 110 0.11 38.61 30.20
CA GLU A 110 0.54 39.69 29.28
C GLU A 110 -0.01 39.66 27.84
N LEU A 111 -1.30 39.97 27.67
CA LEU A 111 -1.91 39.97 26.34
C LEU A 111 -1.54 41.23 25.56
N SER A 112 -1.32 41.05 24.26
CA SER A 112 -1.21 42.16 23.31
C SER A 112 -2.61 42.63 22.87
N LYS A 113 -2.70 43.86 22.33
CA LYS A 113 -3.97 44.38 21.78
C LYS A 113 -4.50 43.55 20.60
N ASP A 114 -3.60 42.92 19.85
CA ASP A 114 -3.94 42.04 18.73
C ASP A 114 -4.60 40.74 19.22
N VAL A 115 -4.08 40.14 20.29
CA VAL A 115 -4.67 38.93 20.90
C VAL A 115 -6.05 39.23 21.50
N ILE A 116 -6.24 40.39 22.14
CA ILE A 116 -7.58 40.82 22.59
C ILE A 116 -8.56 40.92 21.42
N LYS A 117 -8.16 41.50 20.27
CA LYS A 117 -9.02 41.57 19.08
C LYS A 117 -9.35 40.18 18.51
N LYS A 118 -8.42 39.23 18.58
CA LYS A 118 -8.65 37.83 18.18
C LYS A 118 -9.61 37.10 19.13
N ILE A 119 -9.55 37.40 20.44
CA ILE A 119 -10.52 36.93 21.43
C ILE A 119 -11.92 37.52 21.16
N THR A 120 -12.05 38.81 20.83
CA THR A 120 -13.36 39.42 20.54
C THR A 120 -13.92 38.99 19.18
N ASN A 121 -13.09 38.68 18.18
CA ASN A 121 -13.56 38.03 16.96
C ASN A 121 -14.05 36.59 17.24
N PHE A 122 -13.37 35.83 18.11
CA PHE A 122 -13.84 34.51 18.55
C PHE A 122 -15.13 34.59 19.39
N LYS A 123 -15.32 35.65 20.19
CA LYS A 123 -16.61 35.94 20.87
C LYS A 123 -17.75 36.10 19.84
N LYS A 124 -17.51 36.81 18.73
CA LYS A 124 -18.47 36.93 17.63
C LYS A 124 -18.75 35.58 16.92
N ALA A 125 -17.75 34.68 16.89
CA ALA A 125 -17.90 33.31 16.40
C ALA A 125 -18.77 32.45 17.32
N LEU A 126 -18.58 32.54 18.65
CA LEU A 126 -19.36 31.79 19.62
C LEU A 126 -20.80 32.30 19.75
N ILE A 127 -21.00 33.59 20.02
CA ILE A 127 -22.32 34.15 20.38
C ILE A 127 -22.80 35.27 19.47
N GLY A 128 -21.90 36.03 18.85
CA GLY A 128 -22.22 37.11 17.90
C GLY A 128 -21.88 38.51 18.40
N GLY A 129 -22.65 39.48 17.88
CA GLY A 129 -22.43 40.91 18.10
C GLY A 129 -21.15 41.46 17.49
N GLU A 130 -20.58 42.48 18.13
CA GLU A 130 -19.53 43.33 17.55
C GLU A 130 -18.10 42.83 17.76
N VAL A 131 -17.17 43.24 16.88
CA VAL A 131 -15.77 42.77 16.92
C VAL A 131 -14.88 43.61 17.86
N GLU A 132 -15.15 44.90 18.02
CA GLU A 132 -14.27 45.83 18.78
C GLU A 132 -14.68 45.99 20.27
N SER A 133 -15.74 45.32 20.71
CA SER A 133 -16.26 45.38 22.08
C SER A 133 -16.94 44.09 22.53
N VAL A 134 -17.17 44.00 23.84
CA VAL A 134 -18.00 42.97 24.50
C VAL A 134 -19.05 43.68 25.35
N SER A 135 -20.31 43.26 25.32
CA SER A 135 -21.37 43.81 26.18
C SER A 135 -21.61 43.00 27.47
N ARG A 136 -22.25 43.61 28.49
CA ARG A 136 -22.64 42.91 29.72
C ARG A 136 -23.65 41.77 29.46
N GLN A 137 -24.44 41.84 28.39
CA GLN A 137 -25.31 40.75 27.93
C GLN A 137 -24.50 39.63 27.27
N GLU A 138 -23.56 39.96 26.38
CA GLU A 138 -22.69 38.98 25.73
C GLU A 138 -21.86 38.19 26.76
N ILE A 139 -21.50 38.79 27.89
CA ILE A 139 -20.86 38.07 29.01
C ILE A 139 -21.81 37.03 29.63
N THR A 140 -23.12 37.28 29.73
CA THR A 140 -24.10 36.25 30.11
C THR A 140 -24.11 35.12 29.09
N GLU A 141 -24.15 35.44 27.80
CA GLU A 141 -24.24 34.47 26.71
C GLU A 141 -22.97 33.59 26.63
N ILE A 142 -21.78 34.14 26.86
CA ILE A 142 -20.54 33.34 27.01
C ILE A 142 -20.63 32.41 28.23
N ARG A 143 -21.08 32.93 29.40
CA ARG A 143 -21.22 32.12 30.63
C ARG A 143 -22.21 30.97 30.43
N GLU A 144 -23.33 31.22 29.77
CA GLU A 144 -24.31 30.20 29.41
C GLU A 144 -23.75 29.19 28.39
N TYR A 145 -23.02 29.63 27.37
CA TYR A 145 -22.35 28.71 26.44
C TYR A 145 -21.34 27.80 27.15
N PHE A 146 -20.51 28.38 28.03
CA PHE A 146 -19.51 27.64 28.79
C PHE A 146 -20.16 26.63 29.74
N LYS A 147 -21.21 27.05 30.47
CA LYS A 147 -21.90 26.22 31.47
C LYS A 147 -22.78 25.13 30.86
N ASN A 148 -23.50 25.44 29.78
CA ASN A 148 -24.54 24.57 29.23
C ASN A 148 -24.06 23.70 28.07
N TYR A 149 -22.97 24.06 27.38
CA TYR A 149 -22.46 23.33 26.20
C TYR A 149 -21.00 22.90 26.33
N LEU A 150 -20.08 23.80 26.72
CA LEU A 150 -18.65 23.43 26.83
C LEU A 150 -18.38 22.49 28.00
N HIS A 151 -18.95 22.78 29.17
CA HIS A 151 -18.69 22.02 30.40
C HIS A 151 -19.13 20.55 30.31
N PRO A 152 -20.36 20.19 29.86
CA PRO A 152 -20.76 18.79 29.75
C PRO A 152 -19.89 18.00 28.76
N GLU A 153 -19.52 18.61 27.63
CA GLU A 153 -18.70 17.93 26.62
C GLU A 153 -17.25 17.73 27.10
N VAL A 154 -16.68 18.64 27.90
CA VAL A 154 -15.36 18.42 28.53
C VAL A 154 -15.40 17.27 29.55
N ILE A 155 -16.49 17.11 30.32
CA ILE A 155 -16.67 15.94 31.20
C ILE A 155 -16.71 14.65 30.37
N LEU A 156 -17.47 14.62 29.28
CA LEU A 156 -17.56 13.45 28.39
C LEU A 156 -16.25 13.11 27.68
N LEU A 157 -15.42 14.11 27.35
CA LEU A 157 -14.14 13.92 26.67
C LEU A 157 -12.99 13.56 27.62
N ALA A 158 -13.03 13.98 28.88
CA ALA A 158 -11.96 13.75 29.86
C ALA A 158 -11.41 12.31 29.96
N PRO A 159 -12.23 11.23 29.99
CA PRO A 159 -11.72 9.85 30.01
C PRO A 159 -11.08 9.39 28.69
N HIS A 160 -11.26 10.13 27.60
CA HIS A 160 -10.76 9.79 26.26
C HIS A 160 -9.50 10.57 25.86
N ILE A 161 -9.21 11.72 26.49
CA ILE A 161 -8.10 12.62 26.12
C ILE A 161 -6.77 11.86 25.93
N LYS A 162 -6.42 10.91 26.80
CA LYS A 162 -5.17 10.14 26.69
C LYS A 162 -5.04 9.34 25.38
N ALA A 163 -6.14 8.81 24.85
CA ALA A 163 -6.18 8.09 23.58
C ALA A 163 -6.21 9.03 22.36
N LEU A 164 -6.46 10.32 22.60
CA LEU A 164 -6.51 11.41 21.63
C LEU A 164 -5.21 12.26 21.65
N HIS A 165 -4.11 11.73 22.19
CA HIS A 165 -2.81 12.40 22.19
C HIS A 165 -1.98 12.02 20.95
N MET A 166 -1.69 13.00 20.09
CA MET A 166 -0.81 12.88 18.92
C MET A 166 0.69 12.71 19.27
N HIS A 167 1.04 12.18 20.44
CA HIS A 167 2.43 12.06 20.89
C HIS A 167 3.07 10.76 20.41
N SER A 168 4.33 10.82 20.01
CA SER A 168 5.08 9.74 19.35
C SER A 168 5.55 8.60 20.26
N GLU A 169 4.95 8.44 21.46
CA GLU A 169 5.24 7.30 22.34
C GLU A 169 4.45 6.06 21.89
N LEU A 170 5.04 5.35 20.91
CA LEU A 170 4.59 4.12 20.23
C LEU A 170 4.22 2.92 21.15
N ASN A 171 4.19 3.10 22.47
CA ASN A 171 4.06 2.04 23.48
C ASN A 171 2.68 2.00 24.17
N ALA A 172 1.80 2.99 23.95
CA ALA A 172 0.45 3.02 24.52
C ALA A 172 -0.53 2.17 23.71
N THR A 173 -0.61 0.87 24.00
CA THR A 173 -1.53 -0.06 23.31
C THR A 173 -2.99 0.13 23.74
N TYR A 174 -3.72 0.98 23.03
CA TYR A 174 -5.17 1.09 23.15
C TYR A 174 -5.89 -0.06 22.42
N THR A 175 -7.12 -0.39 22.82
CA THR A 175 -7.98 -1.31 22.07
C THR A 175 -8.76 -0.58 20.98
N ASP A 176 -9.23 -1.31 19.97
CA ASP A 176 -10.10 -0.79 18.91
C ASP A 176 -11.33 -0.07 19.47
N GLU A 177 -11.97 -0.65 20.50
CA GLU A 177 -13.20 -0.13 21.10
C GLU A 177 -12.92 1.16 21.87
N ALA A 178 -11.83 1.21 22.64
CA ALA A 178 -11.44 2.39 23.40
C ALA A 178 -11.09 3.57 22.49
N LEU A 179 -10.34 3.30 21.40
CA LEU A 179 -9.98 4.30 20.41
C LEU A 179 -11.21 4.75 19.59
N THR A 180 -12.08 3.82 19.18
CA THR A 180 -13.33 4.15 18.48
C THR A 180 -14.25 5.00 19.35
N ALA A 181 -14.47 4.63 20.61
CA ALA A 181 -15.30 5.40 21.53
C ALA A 181 -14.76 6.83 21.75
N ALA A 182 -13.44 6.99 21.86
CA ALA A 182 -12.81 8.31 21.92
C ALA A 182 -13.11 9.16 20.68
N ILE A 183 -12.94 8.59 19.48
CA ILE A 183 -13.18 9.27 18.20
C ILE A 183 -14.65 9.63 18.00
N GLU A 184 -15.59 8.73 18.36
CA GLU A 184 -17.03 9.01 18.33
C GLU A 184 -17.42 10.16 19.27
N GLN A 185 -16.87 10.18 20.50
CA GLN A 185 -17.17 11.26 21.45
C GLN A 185 -16.55 12.59 21.02
N VAL A 186 -15.36 12.61 20.37
CA VAL A 186 -14.83 13.82 19.70
C VAL A 186 -15.81 14.31 18.63
N ARG A 187 -16.25 13.45 17.71
CA ARG A 187 -17.19 13.82 16.64
C ARG A 187 -18.48 14.42 17.22
N LYS A 188 -19.05 13.78 18.24
CA LYS A 188 -20.26 14.24 18.93
C LYS A 188 -20.07 15.60 19.61
N SER A 189 -19.01 15.77 20.41
CA SER A 189 -18.74 17.02 21.12
C SER A 189 -18.54 18.19 20.16
N LEU A 190 -17.71 18.01 19.12
CA LEU A 190 -17.47 19.04 18.10
C LEU A 190 -18.78 19.47 17.41
N LYS A 191 -19.61 18.50 17.03
CA LYS A 191 -20.90 18.76 16.39
C LYS A 191 -21.86 19.53 17.30
N ILE A 192 -21.92 19.19 18.58
CA ILE A 192 -22.72 19.90 19.58
C ILE A 192 -22.22 21.35 19.74
N LEU A 193 -20.93 21.54 20.02
CA LEU A 193 -20.34 22.86 20.25
C LEU A 193 -20.51 23.82 19.07
N VAL A 194 -20.31 23.34 17.84
CA VAL A 194 -20.50 24.15 16.63
C VAL A 194 -21.98 24.44 16.36
N SER A 195 -22.89 23.47 16.58
CA SER A 195 -24.35 23.70 16.43
C SER A 195 -24.96 24.70 17.42
N LYS A 196 -24.19 25.09 18.45
CA LYS A 196 -24.57 26.07 19.46
C LYS A 196 -23.82 27.39 19.33
N ALA A 197 -22.94 27.51 18.34
CA ALA A 197 -22.16 28.70 18.06
C ALA A 197 -22.71 29.48 16.86
N ASN A 198 -22.35 30.75 16.76
CA ASN A 198 -22.79 31.69 15.72
C ASN A 198 -21.86 31.72 14.48
N PHE A 199 -21.05 30.67 14.24
CA PHE A 199 -20.02 30.63 13.18
C PHE A 199 -20.55 31.09 11.80
N GLU A 200 -21.71 30.58 11.37
CA GLU A 200 -22.41 30.87 10.11
C GLU A 200 -22.65 32.38 9.86
N ARG A 201 -22.72 33.20 10.90
CA ARG A 201 -22.96 34.65 10.80
C ARG A 201 -21.75 35.49 11.24
N SER A 202 -20.65 34.85 11.60
CA SER A 202 -19.49 35.52 12.21
C SER A 202 -18.45 35.99 11.19
N GLY A 203 -18.16 35.18 10.16
CA GLY A 203 -17.01 35.38 9.26
C GLY A 203 -15.65 35.10 9.93
N TYR A 204 -15.60 34.17 10.88
CA TYR A 204 -14.43 33.88 11.72
C TYR A 204 -13.58 32.71 11.19
N SER A 205 -12.37 32.98 10.72
CA SER A 205 -11.63 32.01 9.89
C SER A 205 -10.79 30.98 10.66
N TYR A 206 -10.37 29.94 9.93
CA TYR A 206 -9.26 29.08 10.37
C TYR A 206 -8.00 29.90 10.69
N ASN A 207 -7.76 30.98 9.96
CA ASN A 207 -6.58 31.81 10.18
C ASN A 207 -6.76 32.64 11.46
N ASP A 208 -7.95 33.16 11.74
CA ASP A 208 -8.27 33.83 13.03
C ASP A 208 -8.08 32.88 14.20
N ALA A 209 -8.50 31.61 14.04
CA ALA A 209 -8.27 30.56 15.03
C ALA A 209 -6.78 30.26 15.21
N LYS A 210 -6.08 29.93 14.11
CA LYS A 210 -4.64 29.67 14.08
C LYS A 210 -3.85 30.82 14.73
N GLU A 211 -4.16 32.05 14.37
CA GLU A 211 -3.53 33.25 14.94
C GLU A 211 -3.91 33.51 16.39
N LEU A 212 -5.14 33.20 16.83
CA LEU A 212 -5.53 33.24 18.25
C LEU A 212 -4.74 32.22 19.08
N LEU A 213 -4.51 31.02 18.53
CA LEU A 213 -3.81 29.92 19.20
C LEU A 213 -2.30 30.19 19.36
N PHE A 214 -1.66 30.74 18.32
CA PHE A 214 -0.30 31.26 18.44
C PHE A 214 -0.25 32.50 19.35
N GLY A 215 -1.22 33.42 19.24
CA GLY A 215 -1.29 34.63 20.07
C GLY A 215 -1.51 34.37 21.57
N LEU A 216 -2.01 33.19 21.95
CA LEU A 216 -2.21 32.77 23.35
C LEU A 216 -1.10 31.86 23.89
N ASP A 217 0.02 31.66 23.15
CA ASP A 217 1.09 30.72 23.51
C ASP A 217 0.60 29.27 23.76
N ILE A 218 -0.51 28.87 23.11
CA ILE A 218 -1.08 27.52 23.22
C ILE A 218 -0.28 26.54 22.37
N ILE A 219 0.16 27.00 21.19
CA ILE A 219 0.98 26.24 20.24
C ILE A 219 2.41 26.74 20.35
N ASN A 220 3.33 25.84 20.67
CA ASN A 220 4.76 26.13 20.74
C ASN A 220 5.49 25.66 19.45
N SER A 221 6.79 25.92 19.36
CA SER A 221 7.61 25.54 18.20
C SER A 221 7.72 24.03 17.97
N THR A 222 7.59 23.19 19.01
CA THR A 222 7.52 21.73 18.86
C THR A 222 6.16 21.23 18.36
N ASP A 223 5.09 22.00 18.55
CA ASP A 223 3.72 21.68 18.11
C ASP A 223 3.37 22.24 16.70
N GLN A 224 4.21 23.13 16.15
CA GLN A 224 3.98 23.79 14.86
C GLN A 224 3.69 22.82 13.71
N TYR A 225 4.37 21.66 13.67
CA TYR A 225 4.17 20.66 12.61
C TYR A 225 2.77 20.05 12.62
N LEU A 226 2.07 20.02 13.76
CA LEU A 226 0.68 19.56 13.84
C LEU A 226 -0.25 20.57 13.16
N VAL A 227 0.01 21.87 13.32
CA VAL A 227 -0.73 22.94 12.63
C VAL A 227 -0.51 22.84 11.12
N GLU A 228 0.73 22.70 10.68
CA GLU A 228 1.07 22.51 9.26
C GLU A 228 0.45 21.23 8.66
N THR A 229 0.25 20.20 9.48
CA THR A 229 -0.49 18.98 9.07
C THR A 229 -1.99 19.24 8.97
N ILE A 230 -2.58 19.97 9.93
CA ILE A 230 -4.00 20.36 9.94
C ILE A 230 -4.31 21.31 8.77
N ASP A 231 -3.44 22.28 8.46
CA ASP A 231 -3.52 23.15 7.29
C ASP A 231 -3.74 22.34 6.00
N LYS A 232 -2.88 21.33 5.78
CA LYS A 232 -2.87 20.47 4.59
C LYS A 232 -4.09 19.57 4.52
N ILE A 233 -4.48 18.95 5.64
CA ILE A 233 -5.69 18.14 5.72
C ILE A 233 -6.93 19.01 5.48
N ARG A 234 -7.02 20.21 6.08
CA ARG A 234 -8.11 21.16 5.83
C ARG A 234 -8.17 21.52 4.35
N GLN A 235 -7.03 21.84 3.73
CA GLN A 235 -6.95 22.15 2.30
C GLN A 235 -7.40 20.97 1.42
N LEU A 236 -7.04 19.73 1.75
CA LEU A 236 -7.52 18.54 1.03
C LEU A 236 -9.04 18.31 1.20
N LEU A 237 -9.60 18.63 2.36
CA LEU A 237 -11.00 18.37 2.68
C LEU A 237 -11.97 19.45 2.19
N ILE A 238 -11.55 20.71 2.11
CA ILE A 238 -12.42 21.85 1.71
C ILE A 238 -11.92 22.60 0.46
N GLY A 239 -10.67 22.40 0.05
CA GLY A 239 -10.04 23.16 -1.01
C GLY A 239 -9.94 24.65 -0.66
N ASN A 240 -10.18 25.50 -1.67
CA ASN A 240 -10.30 26.95 -1.49
C ASN A 240 -11.73 27.40 -1.12
N ASN A 241 -12.62 26.47 -0.75
CA ASN A 241 -14.02 26.78 -0.48
C ASN A 241 -14.25 27.23 0.97
N GLU A 242 -15.24 28.09 1.15
CA GLU A 242 -15.73 28.50 2.46
C GLU A 242 -16.90 27.60 2.90
N LEU A 243 -16.92 27.24 4.18
CA LEU A 243 -17.98 26.48 4.84
C LEU A 243 -19.00 27.48 5.39
N LYS A 244 -20.16 27.67 4.75
CA LYS A 244 -21.01 28.85 5.03
C LYS A 244 -22.19 28.58 5.94
N THR A 245 -22.58 27.32 6.07
CA THR A 245 -23.76 26.89 6.85
C THR A 245 -23.38 25.91 7.94
N ASN A 246 -24.26 25.76 8.92
CA ASN A 246 -24.17 24.67 9.90
C ASN A 246 -24.03 23.28 9.24
N GLU A 247 -24.71 23.01 8.12
CA GLU A 247 -24.57 21.73 7.40
C GLU A 247 -23.16 21.54 6.82
N ASP A 248 -22.60 22.58 6.20
CA ASP A 248 -21.22 22.56 5.70
C ASP A 248 -20.22 22.24 6.85
N PHE A 249 -20.44 22.82 8.04
CA PHE A 249 -19.62 22.53 9.23
C PHE A 249 -19.78 21.10 9.75
N GLN A 250 -21.00 20.56 9.82
CA GLN A 250 -21.23 19.17 10.24
C GLN A 250 -20.49 18.20 9.31
N VAL A 251 -20.52 18.46 8.00
CA VAL A 251 -19.77 17.71 6.99
C VAL A 251 -18.25 17.86 7.16
N PHE A 252 -17.75 19.07 7.45
CA PHE A 252 -16.31 19.24 7.72
C PHE A 252 -15.87 18.44 8.96
N ILE A 253 -16.63 18.51 10.07
CA ILE A 253 -16.30 17.82 11.32
C ILE A 253 -16.22 16.30 11.11
N ASP A 254 -17.16 15.70 10.36
CA ASP A 254 -17.12 14.27 10.04
C ASP A 254 -15.81 13.90 9.34
N ASN A 255 -15.50 14.58 8.23
CA ASN A 255 -14.30 14.30 7.44
C ASN A 255 -12.99 14.57 8.21
N ALA A 256 -12.96 15.62 9.04
CA ALA A 256 -11.79 15.97 9.84
C ALA A 256 -11.53 14.94 10.95
N VAL A 257 -12.60 14.45 11.61
CA VAL A 257 -12.49 13.40 12.62
C VAL A 257 -12.18 12.03 11.99
N ASP A 258 -12.65 11.76 10.77
CA ASP A 258 -12.30 10.54 10.04
C ASP A 258 -10.85 10.55 9.53
N ALA A 259 -10.35 11.71 9.06
CA ALA A 259 -8.93 11.91 8.78
C ALA A 259 -8.06 11.76 10.04
N TYR A 260 -8.53 12.26 11.19
CA TYR A 260 -7.84 12.09 12.47
C TYR A 260 -7.88 10.63 12.97
N SER A 261 -8.99 9.94 12.77
CA SER A 261 -9.16 8.51 13.05
C SER A 261 -8.13 7.68 12.29
N LEU A 262 -7.92 7.95 10.99
CA LEU A 262 -6.88 7.29 10.20
C LEU A 262 -5.47 7.48 10.78
N TYR A 263 -5.14 8.71 11.18
CA TYR A 263 -3.85 9.02 11.83
C TYR A 263 -3.66 8.24 13.14
N LEU A 264 -4.62 8.31 14.06
CA LEU A 264 -4.54 7.63 15.36
C LEU A 264 -4.48 6.10 15.21
N ASN A 265 -5.26 5.51 14.31
CA ASN A 265 -5.24 4.05 14.09
C ASN A 265 -3.89 3.54 13.56
N SER A 266 -3.17 4.34 12.77
CA SER A 266 -1.80 4.01 12.35
C SER A 266 -0.81 4.19 13.50
N CYS A 267 -0.80 5.35 14.17
CA CYS A 267 0.13 5.63 15.27
C CYS A 267 -0.04 4.69 16.49
N ALA A 268 -1.26 4.21 16.75
CA ALA A 268 -1.56 3.22 17.79
C ALA A 268 -1.35 1.75 17.33
N GLY A 269 -0.78 1.51 16.14
CA GLY A 269 -0.41 0.17 15.65
C GLY A 269 -1.57 -0.76 15.29
N GLN A 270 -2.80 -0.24 15.13
CA GLN A 270 -4.01 -1.03 14.85
C GLN A 270 -4.05 -1.56 13.40
N VAL A 271 -3.28 -0.95 12.50
CA VAL A 271 -3.14 -1.36 11.10
C VAL A 271 -1.73 -1.88 10.86
N LYS A 272 -1.61 -3.21 10.72
CA LYS A 272 -0.36 -3.89 10.37
C LYS A 272 -0.37 -4.24 8.88
N PHE A 273 0.51 -3.60 8.11
CA PHE A 273 0.64 -3.81 6.66
C PHE A 273 1.39 -5.11 6.32
N GLU A 274 0.94 -6.24 6.86
CA GLU A 274 1.54 -7.56 6.65
C GLU A 274 0.47 -8.64 6.48
N ILE A 275 0.79 -9.66 5.67
CA ILE A 275 -0.11 -10.81 5.42
C ILE A 275 0.20 -11.91 6.44
N SER A 276 -0.17 -11.64 7.69
CA SER A 276 0.01 -12.52 8.85
C SER A 276 -1.30 -13.14 9.37
N SER A 277 -2.46 -12.55 9.08
CA SER A 277 -3.80 -13.12 9.33
C SER A 277 -4.86 -12.53 8.39
N LEU A 278 -6.01 -13.20 8.26
CA LEU A 278 -7.17 -12.68 7.51
C LEU A 278 -7.68 -11.36 8.15
N TYR A 279 -7.72 -11.31 9.47
CA TYR A 279 -8.04 -10.10 10.24
C TYR A 279 -7.14 -8.90 9.90
N ASN A 280 -5.82 -9.10 9.82
CA ASN A 280 -4.89 -8.02 9.47
C ASN A 280 -5.08 -7.52 8.03
N VAL A 281 -5.34 -8.42 7.07
CA VAL A 281 -5.69 -8.02 5.70
C VAL A 281 -7.03 -7.28 5.64
N LYS A 282 -8.03 -7.72 6.40
CA LYS A 282 -9.33 -7.02 6.55
C LYS A 282 -9.16 -5.61 7.14
N LYS A 283 -8.26 -5.43 8.10
CA LYS A 283 -7.87 -4.10 8.63
C LYS A 283 -7.22 -3.22 7.57
N VAL A 284 -6.24 -3.73 6.81
CA VAL A 284 -5.55 -2.98 5.74
C VAL A 284 -6.52 -2.54 4.64
N VAL A 285 -7.41 -3.42 4.17
CA VAL A 285 -8.45 -3.05 3.18
C VAL A 285 -9.36 -1.97 3.75
N SER A 286 -9.86 -2.15 4.98
CA SER A 286 -10.74 -1.17 5.65
C SER A 286 -10.06 0.19 5.91
N PHE A 287 -8.73 0.22 6.06
CA PHE A 287 -7.96 1.45 6.22
C PHE A 287 -7.88 2.24 4.91
N PHE A 288 -7.58 1.58 3.78
CA PHE A 288 -7.63 2.23 2.46
C PHE A 288 -9.05 2.65 2.06
N ASP A 289 -10.07 1.88 2.44
CA ASP A 289 -11.47 2.28 2.25
C ASP A 289 -11.78 3.58 2.99
N ARG A 290 -11.38 3.70 4.26
CA ARG A 290 -11.59 4.94 5.03
C ARG A 290 -10.86 6.14 4.42
N ILE A 291 -9.69 5.95 3.82
CA ILE A 291 -9.01 7.03 3.06
C ILE A 291 -9.87 7.49 1.89
N VAL A 292 -10.41 6.56 1.08
CA VAL A 292 -11.21 6.91 -0.10
C VAL A 292 -12.62 7.40 0.29
N ASP A 293 -13.22 6.87 1.36
CA ASP A 293 -14.44 7.41 1.95
C ASP A 293 -14.23 8.87 2.37
N VAL A 294 -13.17 9.21 3.12
CA VAL A 294 -12.83 10.60 3.51
C VAL A 294 -12.70 11.54 2.31
N LEU A 295 -12.07 11.08 1.21
CA LEU A 295 -11.98 11.86 -0.03
C LEU A 295 -13.36 12.05 -0.68
N ASN A 296 -14.15 10.99 -0.77
CA ASN A 296 -15.48 10.96 -1.40
C ASN A 296 -16.57 11.68 -0.57
N THR A 297 -16.44 11.76 0.75
CA THR A 297 -17.35 12.50 1.64
C THR A 297 -16.91 13.93 1.93
N SER A 298 -15.71 14.32 1.49
CA SER A 298 -15.11 15.64 1.68
C SER A 298 -16.02 16.77 1.20
N TYR A 299 -15.86 17.94 1.80
CA TYR A 299 -16.59 19.13 1.39
C TYR A 299 -16.21 19.56 -0.02
N GLN A 300 -14.92 19.49 -0.35
CA GLN A 300 -14.42 19.75 -1.70
C GLN A 300 -15.13 18.86 -2.73
N TYR A 301 -15.05 17.53 -2.59
CA TYR A 301 -15.65 16.61 -3.55
C TYR A 301 -17.17 16.80 -3.67
N LYS A 302 -17.89 17.01 -2.57
CA LYS A 302 -19.33 17.29 -2.58
C LYS A 302 -19.74 18.57 -3.31
N LYS A 303 -18.83 19.54 -3.49
CA LYS A 303 -19.10 20.78 -4.25
C LYS A 303 -18.54 20.74 -5.68
N THR A 304 -17.50 19.94 -5.97
CA THR A 304 -16.78 19.97 -7.26
C THR A 304 -16.79 18.67 -8.07
N GLY A 305 -17.06 17.52 -7.44
CA GLY A 305 -16.81 16.19 -7.99
C GLY A 305 -15.31 15.83 -8.18
N LEU A 306 -14.39 16.64 -7.63
CA LEU A 306 -12.95 16.60 -7.94
C LEU A 306 -12.07 16.90 -6.72
N ILE A 307 -11.20 15.95 -6.36
CA ILE A 307 -10.12 16.14 -5.35
C ILE A 307 -8.85 16.61 -6.05
N SER A 308 -8.18 17.62 -5.50
CA SER A 308 -6.91 18.14 -6.01
C SER A 308 -5.74 17.18 -5.74
N ASN A 309 -5.05 16.72 -6.79
CA ASN A 309 -3.87 15.85 -6.61
C ASN A 309 -2.76 16.57 -5.84
N ARG A 310 -2.60 17.88 -6.05
CA ARG A 310 -1.61 18.73 -5.33
C ARG A 310 -1.91 18.82 -3.83
N ASP A 311 -3.18 18.93 -3.46
CA ASP A 311 -3.54 19.06 -2.04
C ASP A 311 -3.51 17.70 -1.33
N LEU A 312 -3.68 16.61 -2.09
CA LEU A 312 -3.40 15.24 -1.63
C LEU A 312 -1.88 14.98 -1.52
N ASP A 313 -1.07 15.45 -2.46
CA ASP A 313 0.40 15.33 -2.42
C ASP A 313 0.96 15.84 -1.09
N GLU A 314 0.53 17.02 -0.65
CA GLU A 314 1.02 17.64 0.59
C GLU A 314 0.68 16.82 1.85
N VAL A 315 -0.47 16.12 1.87
CA VAL A 315 -0.86 15.22 2.97
C VAL A 315 -0.11 13.88 2.88
N LEU A 316 -0.02 13.28 1.69
CA LEU A 316 0.73 12.04 1.46
C LEU A 316 2.21 12.20 1.81
N LYS A 317 2.80 13.38 1.54
CA LYS A 317 4.15 13.74 1.95
C LYS A 317 4.34 13.60 3.47
N VAL A 318 3.44 14.18 4.27
CA VAL A 318 3.49 14.04 5.73
C VAL A 318 3.35 12.57 6.15
N PHE A 319 2.50 11.79 5.49
CA PHE A 319 2.30 10.37 5.84
C PHE A 319 3.53 9.51 5.52
N ILE A 320 4.24 9.79 4.42
CA ILE A 320 5.53 9.14 4.11
C ILE A 320 6.62 9.58 5.08
N GLU A 321 6.79 10.90 5.30
CA GLU A 321 7.82 11.47 6.20
C GLU A 321 7.65 11.04 7.67
N LYS A 322 6.41 10.78 8.11
CA LYS A 322 6.09 10.26 9.45
C LYS A 322 6.04 8.71 9.52
N LYS A 323 6.33 8.00 8.43
CA LYS A 323 6.25 6.52 8.30
C LYS A 323 4.90 5.92 8.71
N ILE A 324 3.81 6.61 8.38
CA ILE A 324 2.41 6.15 8.54
C ILE A 324 2.08 5.04 7.54
N PHE A 325 2.72 5.07 6.36
CA PHE A 325 2.73 4.00 5.38
C PHE A 325 3.99 3.11 5.54
N PRO A 326 3.93 1.82 5.17
CA PRO A 326 5.00 0.85 5.39
C PRO A 326 6.15 0.92 4.37
N PHE A 327 6.18 1.93 3.51
CA PHE A 327 7.08 2.02 2.36
C PHE A 327 8.28 2.90 2.69
N ASP A 328 9.48 2.33 2.72
CA ASP A 328 10.73 3.09 2.90
C ASP A 328 11.21 3.65 1.54
N VAL A 329 10.43 4.59 1.01
CA VAL A 329 10.62 5.21 -0.32
C VAL A 329 10.60 6.74 -0.19
N GLN A 330 11.23 7.43 -1.14
CA GLN A 330 11.16 8.89 -1.22
C GLN A 330 9.76 9.34 -1.65
N PHE A 331 9.28 10.45 -1.08
CA PHE A 331 7.95 10.96 -1.41
C PHE A 331 7.79 11.25 -2.91
N ALA A 332 8.80 11.77 -3.61
CA ALA A 332 8.74 12.02 -5.06
C ALA A 332 8.49 10.74 -5.88
N THR A 333 9.07 9.61 -5.46
CA THR A 333 8.92 8.30 -6.12
C THR A 333 7.58 7.64 -5.76
N PHE A 334 7.11 7.81 -4.51
CA PHE A 334 5.73 7.44 -4.14
C PHE A 334 4.69 8.28 -4.92
N GLN A 335 4.95 9.57 -5.08
CA GLN A 335 4.14 10.53 -5.82
C GLN A 335 3.98 10.14 -7.29
N GLU A 336 5.09 9.83 -7.97
CA GLU A 336 5.07 9.34 -9.34
C GLU A 336 4.28 8.01 -9.44
N PHE A 337 4.57 7.05 -8.57
CA PHE A 337 3.92 5.73 -8.59
C PHE A 337 2.41 5.80 -8.34
N TYR A 338 1.92 6.54 -7.34
CA TYR A 338 0.47 6.61 -7.09
C TYR A 338 -0.27 7.36 -8.21
N LYS A 339 0.36 8.36 -8.85
CA LYS A 339 -0.23 9.06 -10.02
C LYS A 339 -0.26 8.15 -11.25
N ILE A 340 0.74 7.29 -11.44
CA ILE A 340 0.70 6.22 -12.44
C ILE A 340 -0.42 5.22 -12.12
N ALA A 341 -0.64 4.85 -10.85
CA ALA A 341 -1.76 3.99 -10.47
C ALA A 341 -3.14 4.64 -10.73
N LEU A 342 -3.32 5.92 -10.41
CA LEU A 342 -4.55 6.67 -10.76
C LEU A 342 -4.81 6.67 -12.26
N LYS A 343 -3.80 6.97 -13.08
CA LYS A 343 -3.88 7.05 -14.55
C LYS A 343 -4.02 5.68 -15.22
N ARG A 344 -3.31 4.65 -14.78
CA ARG A 344 -3.31 3.33 -15.43
C ARG A 344 -4.33 2.40 -14.80
N VAL A 345 -4.23 2.18 -13.49
CA VAL A 345 -5.02 1.17 -12.75
C VAL A 345 -6.45 1.64 -12.47
N PHE A 346 -6.68 2.90 -12.07
CA PHE A 346 -8.03 3.37 -11.75
C PHE A 346 -8.78 3.92 -12.98
N ALA A 347 -8.36 5.02 -13.61
CA ALA A 347 -8.95 5.47 -14.88
C ALA A 347 -7.91 6.10 -15.82
N GLN A 348 -8.00 5.77 -17.12
CA GLN A 348 -7.13 6.29 -18.20
C GLN A 348 -7.42 7.76 -18.51
N GLU A 349 -7.09 8.61 -17.55
CA GLU A 349 -7.34 10.04 -17.49
C GLU A 349 -6.07 10.77 -17.09
N THR A 350 -5.69 11.80 -17.85
CA THR A 350 -4.63 12.75 -17.51
C THR A 350 -5.29 13.97 -16.86
N SER A 351 -5.41 13.91 -15.53
CA SER A 351 -6.10 14.92 -14.72
C SER A 351 -5.24 15.27 -13.50
N ASP A 352 -5.14 16.56 -13.18
CA ASP A 352 -4.56 17.05 -11.92
C ASP A 352 -5.52 16.87 -10.72
N PHE A 353 -6.64 16.16 -10.93
CA PHE A 353 -7.66 15.86 -9.95
C PHE A 353 -8.05 14.38 -9.98
N ILE A 354 -8.39 13.81 -8.81
CA ILE A 354 -9.06 12.52 -8.72
C ILE A 354 -10.52 12.68 -9.15
N THR A 355 -10.97 11.82 -10.07
CA THR A 355 -12.33 11.83 -10.64
C THR A 355 -13.26 10.82 -9.97
N GLU A 356 -14.57 11.05 -10.05
CA GLU A 356 -15.62 10.10 -9.59
C GLU A 356 -15.38 8.68 -10.09
N LYS A 357 -15.00 8.54 -11.37
CA LYS A 357 -14.71 7.26 -12.02
C LYS A 357 -13.49 6.53 -11.44
N GLN A 358 -12.47 7.25 -10.97
CA GLN A 358 -11.34 6.66 -10.27
C GLN A 358 -11.77 6.15 -8.88
N ILE A 359 -12.59 6.92 -8.16
CA ILE A 359 -13.18 6.54 -6.87
C ILE A 359 -14.12 5.32 -7.02
N GLU A 360 -15.01 5.31 -8.01
CA GLU A 360 -15.85 4.15 -8.35
C GLU A 360 -15.00 2.90 -8.65
N THR A 361 -13.91 3.06 -9.40
CA THR A 361 -13.06 1.92 -9.78
C THR A 361 -12.29 1.39 -8.57
N TYR A 362 -11.81 2.27 -7.68
CA TYR A 362 -11.28 1.85 -6.38
C TYR A 362 -12.31 1.03 -5.59
N TYR A 363 -13.56 1.51 -5.47
CA TYR A 363 -14.58 0.78 -4.72
C TYR A 363 -14.92 -0.58 -5.35
N LYS A 364 -14.84 -0.72 -6.69
CA LYS A 364 -15.01 -2.00 -7.39
C LYS A 364 -13.88 -2.98 -7.07
N GLU A 365 -12.60 -2.54 -7.12
CA GLU A 365 -11.45 -3.37 -6.74
C GLU A 365 -11.45 -3.75 -5.25
N SER A 366 -11.80 -2.80 -4.36
CA SER A 366 -12.02 -3.07 -2.93
C SER A 366 -13.17 -4.06 -2.71
N GLY A 367 -14.22 -3.99 -3.53
CA GLY A 367 -15.32 -4.96 -3.58
C GLY A 367 -14.85 -6.39 -3.88
N LEU A 368 -13.88 -6.57 -4.77
CA LEU A 368 -13.27 -7.88 -5.07
C LEU A 368 -12.46 -8.42 -3.88
N PHE A 369 -11.63 -7.58 -3.25
CA PHE A 369 -10.89 -7.96 -2.04
C PHE A 369 -11.83 -8.36 -0.89
N LYS A 370 -12.92 -7.60 -0.68
CA LYS A 370 -13.93 -7.91 0.34
C LYS A 370 -14.71 -9.19 0.05
N LEU A 371 -14.95 -9.48 -1.23
CA LEU A 371 -15.65 -10.71 -1.62
C LEU A 371 -14.78 -11.94 -1.37
N GLU A 372 -13.48 -11.88 -1.64
CA GLU A 372 -12.53 -12.93 -1.23
C GLU A 372 -12.49 -13.07 0.30
N ILE A 373 -12.34 -11.96 1.04
CA ILE A 373 -12.34 -11.99 2.52
C ILE A 373 -13.62 -12.64 3.04
N SER A 374 -14.79 -12.30 2.50
CA SER A 374 -16.09 -12.87 2.88
C SER A 374 -16.25 -14.35 2.48
N TYR A 375 -15.55 -14.83 1.44
CA TYR A 375 -15.44 -16.25 1.15
C TYR A 375 -14.55 -16.95 2.19
N LEU A 376 -13.38 -16.40 2.48
CA LEU A 376 -12.41 -16.97 3.43
C LEU A 376 -12.93 -16.94 4.88
N GLU A 377 -13.81 -16.00 5.24
CA GLU A 377 -14.55 -15.98 6.50
C GLU A 377 -15.59 -17.12 6.62
N THR A 378 -15.84 -17.91 5.56
CA THR A 378 -16.63 -19.16 5.64
C THR A 378 -15.79 -20.40 6.00
N LEU A 379 -14.46 -20.26 6.08
CA LEU A 379 -13.51 -21.32 6.42
C LEU A 379 -13.03 -21.16 7.88
N ASP A 380 -12.71 -22.26 8.55
CA ASP A 380 -12.09 -22.24 9.88
C ASP A 380 -10.60 -21.95 9.74
N GLU A 381 -10.16 -20.78 10.25
CA GLU A 381 -8.74 -20.37 10.25
C GLU A 381 -7.78 -21.38 10.89
N LYS A 382 -8.29 -22.28 11.74
CA LYS A 382 -7.49 -23.31 12.43
C LYS A 382 -7.35 -24.60 11.63
N GLN A 383 -8.06 -24.75 10.51
CA GLN A 383 -8.05 -25.94 9.67
C GLN A 383 -7.20 -25.76 8.41
N THR A 384 -6.84 -26.88 7.80
CA THR A 384 -6.22 -26.92 6.47
C THR A 384 -7.07 -27.73 5.51
N TYR A 385 -7.40 -27.15 4.37
CA TYR A 385 -8.33 -27.72 3.38
C TYR A 385 -7.57 -28.30 2.19
N LYS A 386 -7.99 -29.44 1.65
CA LYS A 386 -7.41 -29.95 0.39
C LYS A 386 -7.88 -29.10 -0.78
N LEU A 387 -7.11 -29.08 -1.87
CA LEU A 387 -7.49 -28.35 -3.09
C LEU A 387 -8.90 -28.74 -3.58
N ALA A 388 -9.25 -30.03 -3.55
CA ALA A 388 -10.59 -30.50 -3.93
C ALA A 388 -11.71 -29.96 -3.01
N ASP A 389 -11.43 -29.78 -1.72
CA ASP A 389 -12.40 -29.21 -0.78
C ASP A 389 -12.59 -27.71 -1.05
N ILE A 390 -11.47 -26.99 -1.25
CA ILE A 390 -11.44 -25.56 -1.60
C ILE A 390 -12.19 -25.29 -2.91
N GLN A 391 -11.99 -26.12 -3.94
CA GLN A 391 -12.71 -26.05 -5.22
C GLN A 391 -14.22 -26.18 -5.03
N ASN A 392 -14.66 -27.10 -4.16
CA ASN A 392 -16.07 -27.33 -3.87
C ASN A 392 -16.69 -26.19 -3.04
N THR A 393 -16.01 -25.70 -1.99
CA THR A 393 -16.50 -24.56 -1.18
C THR A 393 -16.54 -23.27 -1.98
N PHE A 394 -15.50 -22.99 -2.77
CA PHE A 394 -15.44 -21.83 -3.67
C PHE A 394 -16.60 -21.86 -4.67
N LYS A 395 -16.82 -23.00 -5.34
CA LYS A 395 -17.93 -23.15 -6.28
C LYS A 395 -19.30 -22.93 -5.64
N LEU A 396 -19.55 -23.54 -4.48
CA LEU A 396 -20.83 -23.39 -3.77
C LEU A 396 -21.07 -21.94 -3.31
N TYR A 397 -20.02 -21.24 -2.88
CA TYR A 397 -20.09 -19.83 -2.52
C TYR A 397 -20.30 -18.94 -3.75
N ALA A 398 -19.60 -19.21 -4.86
CA ALA A 398 -19.75 -18.52 -6.13
C ALA A 398 -21.19 -18.59 -6.66
N GLU A 399 -21.79 -19.79 -6.65
CA GLU A 399 -23.15 -20.04 -7.14
C GLU A 399 -24.26 -19.43 -6.25
N LYS A 400 -24.06 -19.37 -4.92
CA LYS A 400 -25.16 -19.12 -3.96
C LYS A 400 -25.03 -17.82 -3.16
N SER A 401 -23.80 -17.38 -2.87
CA SER A 401 -23.53 -16.34 -1.86
C SER A 401 -22.82 -15.12 -2.43
N SER A 402 -22.01 -15.27 -3.48
CA SER A 402 -21.11 -14.23 -3.99
C SER A 402 -21.80 -12.88 -4.24
N PHE A 403 -22.84 -12.87 -5.08
CA PHE A 403 -23.64 -11.68 -5.39
C PHE A 403 -24.29 -11.05 -4.14
N GLN A 404 -24.71 -11.87 -3.18
CA GLN A 404 -25.35 -11.38 -1.95
C GLN A 404 -24.33 -10.73 -1.01
N ALA A 405 -23.12 -11.28 -0.93
CA ALA A 405 -22.01 -10.77 -0.13
C ALA A 405 -21.44 -9.44 -0.65
N VAL A 406 -21.54 -9.15 -1.95
CA VAL A 406 -21.17 -7.82 -2.47
C VAL A 406 -22.10 -6.75 -1.88
N SER A 407 -21.50 -5.70 -1.30
CA SER A 407 -22.18 -4.61 -0.59
C SER A 407 -23.43 -4.07 -1.30
N THR A 408 -24.51 -3.87 -0.53
CA THR A 408 -25.77 -3.27 -0.98
C THR A 408 -25.67 -1.76 -1.27
N LYS A 409 -24.52 -1.12 -0.98
CA LYS A 409 -24.23 0.25 -1.47
C LYS A 409 -24.12 0.30 -3.00
N PHE A 410 -23.80 -0.82 -3.66
CA PHE A 410 -23.67 -0.88 -5.12
C PHE A 410 -25.00 -1.20 -5.82
N LYS A 411 -25.18 -0.63 -7.02
CA LYS A 411 -26.28 -0.97 -7.93
C LYS A 411 -26.17 -2.45 -8.37
N SER A 412 -27.30 -3.07 -8.72
CA SER A 412 -27.38 -4.52 -8.97
C SER A 412 -26.50 -5.02 -10.12
N ASP A 413 -26.29 -4.19 -11.15
CA ASP A 413 -25.39 -4.42 -12.26
C ASP A 413 -23.92 -4.42 -11.80
N VAL A 414 -23.51 -3.45 -10.98
CA VAL A 414 -22.17 -3.38 -10.40
C VAL A 414 -21.91 -4.55 -9.43
N ARG A 415 -22.92 -4.97 -8.65
CA ARG A 415 -22.83 -6.17 -7.79
C ARG A 415 -22.58 -7.44 -8.61
N LEU A 416 -23.27 -7.59 -9.74
CA LEU A 416 -23.08 -8.70 -10.67
C LEU A 416 -21.70 -8.66 -11.35
N GLN A 417 -21.22 -7.48 -11.75
CA GLN A 417 -19.87 -7.30 -12.30
C GLN A 417 -18.78 -7.72 -11.30
N ILE A 418 -18.86 -7.25 -10.04
CA ILE A 418 -17.91 -7.62 -8.98
C ILE A 418 -17.93 -9.13 -8.73
N ALA A 419 -19.12 -9.74 -8.57
CA ALA A 419 -19.23 -11.18 -8.36
C ALA A 419 -18.67 -12.00 -9.54
N THR A 420 -18.93 -11.56 -10.79
CA THR A 420 -18.42 -12.23 -12.00
C THR A 420 -16.90 -12.09 -12.12
N GLN A 421 -16.35 -10.91 -11.87
CA GLN A 421 -14.90 -10.69 -11.94
C GLN A 421 -14.13 -11.39 -10.82
N TRP A 422 -14.74 -11.60 -9.65
CA TRP A 422 -14.17 -12.43 -8.59
C TRP A 422 -14.10 -13.92 -8.97
N VAL A 423 -15.11 -14.41 -9.70
CA VAL A 423 -15.06 -15.76 -10.30
C VAL A 423 -13.98 -15.84 -11.39
N ASP A 424 -13.88 -14.85 -12.28
CA ASP A 424 -12.82 -14.79 -13.31
C ASP A 424 -11.41 -14.80 -12.68
N VAL A 425 -11.16 -13.98 -11.65
CA VAL A 425 -9.85 -13.88 -10.96
C VAL A 425 -9.46 -15.18 -10.24
N ASN A 426 -10.42 -16.06 -9.97
CA ASN A 426 -10.19 -17.36 -9.33
C ASN A 426 -10.51 -18.56 -10.26
N ASP A 427 -10.63 -18.33 -11.59
CA ASP A 427 -10.79 -19.38 -12.62
C ASP A 427 -9.65 -20.42 -12.57
N ASP A 428 -8.45 -20.01 -12.15
CA ASP A 428 -7.30 -20.90 -11.98
C ASP A 428 -7.54 -21.99 -10.93
N PHE A 429 -8.37 -21.76 -9.90
CA PHE A 429 -8.75 -22.80 -8.93
C PHE A 429 -9.43 -24.01 -9.59
N TYR A 430 -10.12 -23.84 -10.74
CA TYR A 430 -10.74 -24.95 -11.47
C TYR A 430 -9.77 -25.72 -12.37
N ARG A 431 -8.51 -25.27 -12.50
CA ARG A 431 -7.48 -25.94 -13.29
C ARG A 431 -6.82 -27.04 -12.46
N ALA A 432 -6.15 -27.98 -13.12
CA ALA A 432 -5.42 -29.05 -12.42
C ALA A 432 -4.20 -28.53 -11.62
N TYR A 433 -3.75 -27.30 -11.92
CA TYR A 433 -2.57 -26.66 -11.35
C TYR A 433 -2.83 -25.15 -11.12
N PRO A 434 -3.63 -24.76 -10.11
CA PRO A 434 -3.82 -23.35 -9.73
C PRO A 434 -2.52 -22.67 -9.29
N ALA A 435 -2.51 -21.33 -9.34
CA ALA A 435 -1.41 -20.53 -8.81
C ALA A 435 -1.59 -20.37 -7.29
N MET A 436 -0.94 -21.24 -6.50
CA MET A 436 -1.13 -21.33 -5.05
C MET A 436 0.18 -21.41 -4.27
N LEU A 437 0.17 -20.77 -3.11
CA LEU A 437 1.22 -20.86 -2.09
C LEU A 437 0.91 -21.90 -1.02
N LYS A 438 1.96 -22.38 -0.35
CA LYS A 438 1.88 -23.04 0.96
C LYS A 438 3.10 -22.61 1.79
N ASN A 439 2.90 -22.09 3.00
CA ASN A 439 3.97 -21.59 3.87
C ASN A 439 4.93 -20.58 3.18
N ASN A 440 4.37 -19.63 2.40
CA ASN A 440 5.10 -18.65 1.57
C ASN A 440 5.91 -19.23 0.39
N LYS A 441 5.71 -20.50 0.01
CA LYS A 441 6.39 -21.16 -1.12
C LYS A 441 5.43 -21.42 -2.26
N TYR A 442 5.87 -21.27 -3.51
CA TYR A 442 5.05 -21.57 -4.67
C TYR A 442 5.14 -23.06 -5.01
N ILE A 443 3.99 -23.73 -5.13
CA ILE A 443 3.90 -25.19 -5.19
C ILE A 443 3.71 -25.68 -6.62
N LEU A 444 4.74 -26.32 -7.15
CA LEU A 444 4.78 -26.94 -8.48
C LEU A 444 4.90 -28.46 -8.29
N SER A 445 3.77 -29.17 -8.29
CA SER A 445 3.76 -30.64 -8.15
C SER A 445 2.56 -31.29 -8.83
N LYS A 446 2.78 -32.47 -9.43
CA LYS A 446 1.70 -33.38 -9.87
C LYS A 446 0.79 -33.85 -8.71
N THR A 447 1.25 -33.73 -7.45
CA THR A 447 0.49 -34.13 -6.25
C THR A 447 -0.33 -33.00 -5.63
N LEU A 448 -0.42 -31.82 -6.26
CA LEU A 448 -1.06 -30.61 -5.71
C LEU A 448 -2.52 -30.83 -5.24
N THR A 449 -3.25 -31.75 -5.87
CA THR A 449 -4.62 -32.15 -5.47
C THR A 449 -4.70 -32.85 -4.11
N SER A 450 -3.59 -33.41 -3.62
CA SER A 450 -3.48 -34.03 -2.29
C SER A 450 -2.92 -33.09 -1.22
N GLU A 451 -2.38 -31.94 -1.62
CA GLU A 451 -1.89 -30.91 -0.69
C GLU A 451 -3.03 -30.26 0.08
N SER A 452 -2.73 -29.81 1.30
CA SER A 452 -3.66 -29.07 2.17
C SER A 452 -3.12 -27.70 2.51
N PHE A 453 -4.00 -26.70 2.53
CA PHE A 453 -3.68 -25.28 2.60
C PHE A 453 -4.43 -24.61 3.76
N SER A 454 -3.77 -23.71 4.48
CA SER A 454 -4.42 -22.89 5.51
C SER A 454 -5.18 -21.71 4.87
N VAL A 455 -6.12 -21.11 5.59
CA VAL A 455 -6.77 -19.86 5.15
C VAL A 455 -5.74 -18.77 4.83
N LEU A 456 -4.66 -18.69 5.60
CA LEU A 456 -3.58 -17.73 5.39
C LEU A 456 -2.78 -17.97 4.09
N ASP A 457 -2.66 -19.23 3.64
CA ASP A 457 -2.05 -19.55 2.34
C ASP A 457 -2.94 -19.06 1.18
N LEU A 458 -4.26 -19.19 1.33
CA LEU A 458 -5.24 -18.68 0.35
C LEU A 458 -5.21 -17.15 0.27
N VAL A 459 -5.23 -16.45 1.41
CA VAL A 459 -5.10 -14.97 1.47
C VAL A 459 -3.84 -14.50 0.72
N ARG A 460 -2.70 -15.16 0.94
CA ARG A 460 -1.43 -14.80 0.29
C ARG A 460 -1.44 -15.07 -1.20
N SER A 461 -2.01 -16.20 -1.62
CA SER A 461 -2.16 -16.55 -3.04
C SER A 461 -3.05 -15.52 -3.75
N PHE A 462 -4.20 -15.19 -3.19
CA PHE A 462 -5.12 -14.18 -3.74
C PHE A 462 -4.49 -12.79 -3.81
N TYR A 463 -3.75 -12.36 -2.78
CA TYR A 463 -3.03 -11.08 -2.82
C TYR A 463 -2.07 -11.00 -4.01
N ILE A 464 -1.33 -12.07 -4.31
CA ILE A 464 -0.43 -12.14 -5.46
C ILE A 464 -1.21 -12.16 -6.79
N LYS A 465 -2.34 -12.88 -6.88
CA LYS A 465 -3.26 -12.79 -8.04
C LYS A 465 -3.73 -11.34 -8.24
N MET A 466 -4.05 -10.60 -7.17
CA MET A 466 -4.48 -9.20 -7.25
C MET A 466 -3.37 -8.25 -7.69
N LEU A 467 -2.09 -8.50 -7.36
CA LEU A 467 -0.96 -7.78 -7.97
C LEU A 467 -0.89 -8.02 -9.49
N GLY A 468 -1.04 -9.27 -9.92
CA GLY A 468 -1.14 -9.62 -11.34
C GLY A 468 -2.35 -9.00 -12.03
N ARG A 469 -3.48 -8.87 -11.33
CA ARG A 469 -4.65 -8.13 -11.81
C ARG A 469 -4.34 -6.67 -12.03
N GLN A 470 -3.69 -5.98 -11.10
CA GLN A 470 -3.38 -4.55 -11.30
C GLN A 470 -2.39 -4.32 -12.46
N LEU A 471 -1.48 -5.27 -12.73
CA LEU A 471 -0.67 -5.26 -13.97
C LEU A 471 -1.53 -5.34 -15.23
N LEU A 472 -2.45 -6.31 -15.30
CA LEU A 472 -3.36 -6.51 -16.43
C LEU A 472 -4.36 -5.35 -16.62
N MET A 473 -4.79 -4.72 -15.53
CA MET A 473 -5.69 -3.56 -15.54
C MET A 473 -4.98 -2.25 -15.93
N GLY A 474 -3.70 -2.09 -15.54
CA GLY A 474 -2.95 -0.86 -15.79
C GLY A 474 -2.19 -0.82 -17.13
N TRP A 475 -1.65 -1.96 -17.56
CA TRP A 475 -0.77 -2.06 -18.73
C TRP A 475 -1.26 -3.08 -19.77
N GLY A 476 -1.94 -4.14 -19.35
CA GLY A 476 -2.61 -5.10 -20.22
C GLY A 476 -3.96 -4.61 -20.77
N ASN A 477 -4.76 -5.53 -21.32
CA ASN A 477 -6.11 -5.26 -21.83
C ASN A 477 -7.25 -5.47 -20.81
N GLY A 478 -6.94 -5.57 -19.50
CA GLY A 478 -7.89 -6.00 -18.47
C GLY A 478 -9.13 -5.11 -18.30
N LYS A 479 -9.04 -3.85 -18.74
CA LYS A 479 -10.15 -2.88 -18.74
C LYS A 479 -11.06 -2.94 -19.96
N THR A 480 -10.61 -3.55 -21.06
CA THR A 480 -11.31 -3.56 -22.35
C THR A 480 -11.82 -4.94 -22.75
N THR A 481 -11.34 -6.01 -22.12
CA THR A 481 -11.94 -7.35 -22.26
C THR A 481 -13.31 -7.44 -21.58
N PRO A 482 -14.34 -8.06 -22.21
CA PRO A 482 -15.63 -8.32 -21.56
C PRO A 482 -15.59 -9.35 -20.41
N GLN A 483 -14.54 -10.18 -20.35
CA GLN A 483 -14.30 -11.16 -19.28
C GLN A 483 -12.84 -11.10 -18.85
N PHE A 484 -12.59 -10.94 -17.56
CA PHE A 484 -11.26 -10.69 -17.03
C PHE A 484 -10.34 -11.93 -17.16
N ARG A 485 -10.91 -13.14 -17.18
CA ARG A 485 -10.15 -14.38 -17.45
C ARG A 485 -9.48 -14.43 -18.84
N ASN A 486 -9.94 -13.60 -19.79
CA ASN A 486 -9.34 -13.45 -21.11
C ASN A 486 -8.28 -12.34 -21.16
N SER A 487 -7.96 -11.71 -20.01
CA SER A 487 -6.98 -10.62 -19.97
C SER A 487 -5.58 -11.11 -20.34
N ASN A 488 -4.80 -10.25 -20.98
CA ASN A 488 -3.41 -10.48 -21.31
C ASN A 488 -2.61 -9.18 -21.39
N LEU A 489 -1.27 -9.32 -21.42
CA LEU A 489 -0.34 -8.27 -21.83
C LEU A 489 0.74 -8.84 -22.76
N ASN A 490 1.29 -8.01 -23.64
CA ASN A 490 2.40 -8.34 -24.53
C ASN A 490 3.76 -7.84 -24.00
N LYS A 491 4.84 -8.13 -24.74
CA LYS A 491 6.21 -7.73 -24.42
C LYS A 491 6.38 -6.22 -24.20
N GLU A 492 5.79 -5.40 -25.07
CA GLU A 492 5.88 -3.93 -25.00
C GLU A 492 5.15 -3.40 -23.77
N GLN A 493 3.95 -3.91 -23.46
CA GLN A 493 3.19 -3.56 -22.26
C GLN A 493 3.93 -3.93 -20.97
N MET A 494 4.66 -5.05 -20.95
CA MET A 494 5.53 -5.43 -19.83
C MET A 494 6.76 -4.52 -19.70
N MET A 495 7.31 -4.03 -20.82
CA MET A 495 8.39 -3.03 -20.81
C MET A 495 7.90 -1.67 -20.31
N ASP A 496 6.69 -1.28 -20.70
CA ASP A 496 5.99 -0.09 -20.23
C ASP A 496 5.76 -0.15 -18.70
N PHE A 497 5.32 -1.31 -18.17
CA PHE A 497 5.23 -1.55 -16.72
C PHE A 497 6.58 -1.45 -16.01
N THR A 498 7.60 -2.13 -16.55
CA THR A 498 8.91 -2.21 -15.89
C THR A 498 9.61 -0.85 -15.85
N ARG A 499 9.42 0.00 -16.89
CA ARG A 499 9.87 1.38 -16.90
C ARG A 499 9.13 2.23 -15.87
N ASP A 500 7.81 2.18 -15.87
CA ASP A 500 6.95 2.97 -14.99
C ASP A 500 7.09 2.58 -13.49
N PHE A 501 7.44 1.32 -13.20
CA PHE A 501 7.71 0.82 -11.84
C PHE A 501 9.17 0.98 -11.39
N LYS A 502 10.10 1.36 -12.31
CA LYS A 502 11.55 1.15 -12.11
C LYS A 502 12.07 1.74 -10.80
N GLN A 503 11.88 3.04 -10.59
CA GLN A 503 12.44 3.76 -9.43
C GLN A 503 11.81 3.31 -8.11
N PHE A 504 10.49 3.12 -8.09
CA PHE A 504 9.76 2.63 -6.91
C PHE A 504 10.23 1.23 -6.49
N GLY A 505 10.45 0.33 -7.46
CA GLY A 505 11.04 -0.98 -7.20
C GLY A 505 12.51 -0.95 -6.79
N ILE A 506 13.30 0.06 -7.22
CA ILE A 506 14.70 0.23 -6.77
C ILE A 506 14.73 0.63 -5.28
N GLU A 507 13.87 1.56 -4.88
CA GLU A 507 13.82 2.05 -3.49
C GLU A 507 13.26 0.98 -2.54
N LEU A 508 12.20 0.26 -2.93
CA LEU A 508 11.69 -0.91 -2.20
C LEU A 508 12.62 -2.14 -2.20
N LYS A 509 13.82 -2.06 -2.80
CA LYS A 509 14.78 -3.17 -2.90
C LYS A 509 14.20 -4.42 -3.61
N LEU A 510 13.35 -4.19 -4.61
CA LEU A 510 12.80 -5.21 -5.50
C LEU A 510 13.56 -5.27 -6.85
N ASN A 511 14.11 -4.15 -7.30
CA ASN A 511 14.86 -4.02 -8.56
C ASN A 511 16.32 -3.66 -8.30
N ASP A 512 17.24 -4.30 -9.04
CA ASP A 512 18.65 -3.90 -9.08
C ASP A 512 18.83 -2.59 -9.90
N PRO A 513 19.37 -1.50 -9.31
CA PRO A 513 19.60 -0.23 -10.03
C PRO A 513 20.63 -0.34 -11.16
N ARG A 514 21.53 -1.32 -11.13
CA ARG A 514 22.50 -1.61 -12.19
C ARG A 514 21.86 -2.29 -13.40
N SER A 515 20.64 -2.80 -13.24
CA SER A 515 19.95 -3.56 -14.29
C SER A 515 19.57 -2.69 -15.48
N LYS A 516 19.99 -3.16 -16.66
CA LYS A 516 19.53 -2.69 -17.97
C LYS A 516 18.42 -3.56 -18.55
N ASN A 517 17.84 -4.48 -17.78
CA ASN A 517 16.63 -5.19 -18.19
C ASN A 517 15.47 -4.19 -18.19
N ASP A 518 14.82 -4.06 -19.35
CA ASP A 518 13.62 -3.26 -19.57
C ASP A 518 12.33 -4.04 -19.28
N GLY A 519 12.42 -5.31 -18.85
CA GLY A 519 11.27 -6.20 -18.63
C GLY A 519 11.14 -7.29 -19.69
N SER A 520 11.71 -7.10 -20.88
CA SER A 520 11.65 -8.05 -22.00
C SER A 520 12.11 -9.47 -21.63
N LYS A 521 13.15 -9.59 -20.78
CA LYS A 521 13.66 -10.89 -20.32
C LYS A 521 12.72 -11.57 -19.33
N ALA A 522 12.03 -10.80 -18.49
CA ALA A 522 11.07 -11.33 -17.53
C ALA A 522 9.80 -11.81 -18.23
N PHE A 523 9.34 -11.04 -19.22
CA PHE A 523 8.26 -11.42 -20.13
C PHE A 523 8.53 -12.76 -20.81
N LEU A 524 9.65 -12.86 -21.55
CA LEU A 524 10.01 -14.07 -22.30
C LEU A 524 10.31 -15.26 -21.37
N ALA A 525 10.79 -15.03 -20.14
CA ALA A 525 10.95 -16.11 -19.17
C ALA A 525 9.60 -16.67 -18.69
N ALA A 526 8.59 -15.83 -18.47
CA ALA A 526 7.23 -16.27 -18.13
C ALA A 526 6.55 -17.01 -19.30
N ASP A 527 6.48 -16.36 -20.48
CA ASP A 527 5.89 -16.88 -21.72
C ASP A 527 6.51 -18.22 -22.17
N LEU A 528 7.83 -18.42 -21.98
CA LEU A 528 8.52 -19.65 -22.39
C LEU A 528 8.72 -20.69 -21.28
N PHE A 529 8.74 -20.34 -19.98
CA PHE A 529 9.09 -21.29 -18.90
C PHE A 529 8.12 -21.42 -17.73
N GLY A 530 7.07 -20.60 -17.66
CA GLY A 530 5.94 -20.88 -16.77
C GLY A 530 5.30 -22.25 -17.02
N PHE A 531 4.72 -22.84 -15.98
CA PHE A 531 3.91 -24.04 -16.05
C PHE A 531 2.62 -23.77 -16.85
N THR A 532 1.96 -22.64 -16.59
CA THR A 532 0.71 -22.28 -17.28
C THR A 532 0.94 -21.84 -18.72
N SER A 533 2.16 -21.43 -19.10
CA SER A 533 2.40 -20.72 -20.35
C SER A 533 2.43 -21.55 -21.63
N ASP A 534 2.13 -20.88 -22.75
CA ASP A 534 1.95 -21.48 -24.08
C ASP A 534 2.82 -20.87 -25.19
N GLY A 535 3.60 -19.81 -24.91
CA GLY A 535 4.60 -19.23 -25.83
C GLY A 535 4.00 -18.40 -26.97
N ASN A 536 2.77 -17.88 -26.82
CA ASN A 536 2.08 -17.14 -27.88
C ASN A 536 2.56 -15.69 -28.08
N ASN A 537 3.53 -15.20 -27.27
CA ASN A 537 3.98 -13.79 -27.16
C ASN A 537 3.01 -12.85 -26.43
N MET A 538 2.06 -13.38 -25.66
CA MET A 538 1.20 -12.64 -24.74
C MET A 538 1.04 -13.43 -23.44
N MET A 539 1.39 -12.82 -22.31
CA MET A 539 1.11 -13.39 -20.99
C MET A 539 -0.38 -13.23 -20.70
N SER A 540 -1.13 -14.33 -20.68
CA SER A 540 -2.51 -14.39 -20.21
C SER A 540 -2.63 -14.12 -18.70
N MET A 541 -3.87 -14.04 -18.21
CA MET A 541 -4.15 -13.87 -16.78
C MET A 541 -3.44 -14.92 -15.91
N SER A 542 -3.49 -16.20 -16.28
CA SER A 542 -2.85 -17.28 -15.50
C SER A 542 -1.33 -17.18 -15.50
N GLU A 543 -0.72 -16.86 -16.63
CA GLU A 543 0.73 -16.69 -16.77
C GLU A 543 1.21 -15.46 -16.00
N THR A 544 0.40 -14.41 -15.97
CA THR A 544 0.67 -13.19 -15.19
C THR A 544 0.56 -13.44 -13.68
N PHE A 545 -0.43 -14.23 -13.25
CA PHE A 545 -0.55 -14.64 -11.85
C PHE A 545 0.62 -15.54 -11.43
N GLU A 546 1.01 -16.51 -12.27
CA GLU A 546 2.18 -17.37 -12.03
C GLU A 546 3.49 -16.56 -11.99
N TYR A 547 3.68 -15.62 -12.93
CA TYR A 547 4.83 -14.71 -12.92
C TYR A 547 4.92 -13.92 -11.60
N MET A 548 3.81 -13.42 -11.07
CA MET A 548 3.77 -12.74 -9.78
C MET A 548 4.07 -13.70 -8.61
N HIS A 549 3.70 -14.97 -8.69
CA HIS A 549 4.09 -15.99 -7.70
C HIS A 549 5.60 -16.25 -7.74
N TYR A 550 6.23 -16.33 -8.93
CA TYR A 550 7.69 -16.41 -9.04
C TYR A 550 8.39 -15.16 -8.50
N LEU A 551 7.87 -13.97 -8.76
CA LEU A 551 8.48 -12.72 -8.28
C LEU A 551 8.39 -12.58 -6.74
N VAL A 552 7.19 -12.77 -6.18
CA VAL A 552 6.92 -12.47 -4.76
C VAL A 552 7.31 -13.63 -3.83
N ALA A 553 6.87 -14.85 -4.11
CA ALA A 553 7.10 -15.97 -3.19
C ALA A 553 8.49 -16.59 -3.34
N GLU A 554 8.98 -16.74 -4.57
CA GLU A 554 10.29 -17.33 -4.82
C GLU A 554 11.39 -16.27 -4.86
N GLY A 555 11.24 -15.24 -5.70
CA GLY A 555 12.19 -14.13 -5.81
C GLY A 555 12.42 -13.41 -4.49
N SER A 556 11.37 -13.01 -3.78
CA SER A 556 11.51 -12.38 -2.45
C SER A 556 11.46 -13.40 -1.30
N GLY A 557 10.36 -14.14 -1.14
CA GLY A 557 10.12 -15.00 0.03
C GLY A 557 11.18 -16.07 0.30
N THR A 558 11.57 -16.84 -0.72
CA THR A 558 12.62 -17.87 -0.59
C THR A 558 14.00 -17.25 -0.41
N THR A 559 14.34 -16.17 -1.12
CA THR A 559 15.61 -15.44 -0.95
C THR A 559 15.81 -14.91 0.47
N ILE A 560 14.79 -14.27 1.05
CA ILE A 560 14.84 -13.76 2.43
C ILE A 560 15.06 -14.89 3.44
N GLN A 561 14.50 -16.08 3.20
CA GLN A 561 14.71 -17.24 4.06
C GLN A 561 16.16 -17.77 3.95
N ILE A 562 16.70 -17.84 2.73
CA ILE A 562 18.10 -18.21 2.47
C ILE A 562 19.05 -17.23 3.19
N GLN A 563 18.81 -15.93 3.08
CA GLN A 563 19.65 -14.89 3.71
C GLN A 563 19.63 -14.98 5.24
N LYS A 564 18.46 -15.21 5.85
CA LYS A 564 18.34 -15.41 7.30
C LYS A 564 19.11 -16.64 7.79
N ASP A 565 19.11 -17.73 7.01
CA ASP A 565 19.90 -18.93 7.33
C ASP A 565 21.41 -18.69 7.12
N LEU A 566 21.82 -17.89 6.12
CA LEU A 566 23.22 -17.49 5.91
C LEU A 566 23.75 -16.62 7.06
N ALA A 567 22.94 -15.67 7.55
CA ALA A 567 23.25 -14.87 8.73
C ALA A 567 23.40 -15.75 9.99
N ALA A 568 22.46 -16.69 10.21
CA ALA A 568 22.56 -17.65 11.31
C ALA A 568 23.79 -18.56 11.21
N ALA A 569 24.20 -18.93 9.98
CA ALA A 569 25.44 -19.67 9.69
C ALA A 569 26.72 -18.80 9.73
N LYS A 570 26.60 -17.48 9.97
CA LYS A 570 27.70 -16.49 9.94
C LYS A 570 28.43 -16.40 8.59
N CYS A 571 27.70 -16.64 7.50
CA CYS A 571 28.18 -16.47 6.12
C CYS A 571 28.14 -15.00 5.64
N GLU A 572 28.24 -14.00 6.52
CA GLU A 572 28.08 -12.58 6.16
C GLU A 572 29.43 -11.84 6.08
N LEU A 573 29.66 -11.16 4.96
CA LEU A 573 30.75 -10.22 4.77
C LEU A 573 30.31 -8.82 5.23
N GLN A 574 31.24 -7.99 5.70
CA GLN A 574 30.94 -6.62 6.15
C GLN A 574 30.50 -5.68 5.01
N GLU A 575 30.71 -6.08 3.76
CA GLU A 575 30.22 -5.37 2.58
C GLU A 575 28.71 -5.62 2.39
N LEU A 576 27.97 -4.57 2.02
CA LEU A 576 26.56 -4.65 1.62
C LEU A 576 26.41 -4.65 0.10
N ASP A 577 25.37 -5.31 -0.41
CA ASP A 577 24.97 -5.27 -1.82
C ASP A 577 24.01 -4.10 -2.12
N VAL A 578 23.56 -4.00 -3.38
CA VAL A 578 22.65 -2.91 -3.81
C VAL A 578 21.27 -2.95 -3.14
N PHE A 579 20.89 -4.09 -2.57
CA PHE A 579 19.66 -4.29 -1.82
C PHE A 579 19.80 -3.92 -0.34
N GLY A 580 21.04 -3.76 0.15
CA GLY A 580 21.35 -3.48 1.55
C GLY A 580 21.53 -4.74 2.40
N ASN A 581 21.65 -5.91 1.77
CA ASN A 581 21.96 -7.17 2.45
C ASN A 581 23.47 -7.42 2.46
N HIS A 582 23.97 -8.18 3.44
CA HIS A 582 25.37 -8.59 3.47
C HIS A 582 25.72 -9.53 2.30
N TRP A 583 26.83 -9.28 1.62
CA TRP A 583 27.40 -10.24 0.67
C TRP A 583 27.77 -11.55 1.39
N ASN A 584 27.66 -12.69 0.71
CA ASN A 584 27.99 -14.00 1.28
C ASN A 584 29.15 -14.66 0.54
N PRO A 585 30.11 -15.33 1.21
CA PRO A 585 31.16 -16.08 0.52
C PRO A 585 30.57 -17.25 -0.28
N GLU A 586 30.98 -17.41 -1.55
CA GLU A 586 30.39 -18.40 -2.48
C GLU A 586 30.44 -19.83 -1.90
N LEU A 587 31.56 -20.22 -1.28
CA LEU A 587 31.70 -21.53 -0.64
C LEU A 587 30.72 -21.74 0.54
N CYS A 588 30.46 -20.68 1.32
CA CYS A 588 29.56 -20.71 2.47
C CYS A 588 28.10 -20.82 2.03
N PHE A 589 27.73 -20.09 0.96
CA PHE A 589 26.43 -20.23 0.31
C PHE A 589 26.20 -21.64 -0.26
N MET A 590 27.15 -22.17 -1.02
CA MET A 590 27.05 -23.52 -1.59
C MET A 590 26.88 -24.60 -0.49
N GLN A 591 27.62 -24.50 0.61
CA GLN A 591 27.51 -25.43 1.74
C GLN A 591 26.15 -25.32 2.46
N ASN A 592 25.71 -24.09 2.76
CA ASN A 592 24.38 -23.86 3.35
C ASN A 592 23.25 -24.36 2.45
N LEU A 593 23.34 -24.10 1.14
CA LEU A 593 22.39 -24.60 0.14
C LEU A 593 22.36 -26.13 0.11
N LYS A 594 23.51 -26.80 0.08
CA LYS A 594 23.59 -28.27 0.10
C LYS A 594 22.99 -28.87 1.39
N HIS A 595 23.05 -28.16 2.51
CA HIS A 595 22.43 -28.60 3.76
C HIS A 595 20.91 -28.35 3.80
N ASN A 596 20.44 -27.23 3.25
CA ASN A 596 19.06 -26.72 3.46
C ASN A 596 18.17 -26.72 2.20
N PHE A 597 18.60 -27.26 1.04
CA PHE A 597 17.80 -27.22 -0.20
C PHE A 597 16.37 -27.79 -0.05
N SER A 598 16.18 -28.81 0.79
CA SER A 598 14.86 -29.41 1.08
C SER A 598 13.91 -28.46 1.81
N LYS A 599 14.45 -27.56 2.66
CA LYS A 599 13.72 -26.47 3.33
C LYS A 599 13.39 -25.35 2.35
N TYR A 600 14.37 -24.96 1.50
CA TYR A 600 14.17 -23.85 0.56
C TYR A 600 13.19 -24.19 -0.56
N PHE A 601 13.30 -25.38 -1.14
CA PHE A 601 12.55 -25.80 -2.33
C PHE A 601 11.40 -26.78 -2.02
N VAL A 602 10.82 -26.72 -0.82
CA VAL A 602 9.73 -27.64 -0.39
C VAL A 602 8.52 -27.66 -1.34
N GLY A 603 8.30 -26.59 -2.11
CA GLY A 603 7.29 -26.54 -3.19
C GLY A 603 7.69 -27.20 -4.51
N LYS A 604 8.85 -27.85 -4.60
CA LYS A 604 9.47 -28.39 -5.82
C LYS A 604 9.98 -29.82 -5.54
N PRO A 605 9.08 -30.79 -5.34
CA PRO A 605 9.44 -32.12 -4.83
C PRO A 605 10.30 -32.94 -5.81
N GLY A 606 10.16 -32.74 -7.12
CA GLY A 606 11.00 -33.38 -8.12
C GLY A 606 12.44 -32.85 -8.10
N LEU A 607 12.61 -31.54 -7.89
CA LEU A 607 13.91 -30.92 -7.65
C LEU A 607 14.56 -31.45 -6.37
N ILE A 608 13.81 -31.57 -5.26
CA ILE A 608 14.34 -32.17 -4.02
C ILE A 608 14.76 -33.62 -4.26
N GLN A 609 13.94 -34.43 -4.93
CA GLN A 609 14.28 -35.82 -5.25
C GLN A 609 15.51 -35.93 -6.16
N TYR A 610 15.70 -34.99 -7.08
CA TYR A 610 16.90 -34.92 -7.93
C TYR A 610 18.14 -34.56 -7.10
N LEU A 611 18.11 -33.46 -6.36
CA LEU A 611 19.24 -32.98 -5.54
C LEU A 611 19.68 -33.99 -4.47
N THR A 612 18.73 -34.75 -3.91
CA THR A 612 19.00 -35.80 -2.90
C THR A 612 19.75 -37.01 -3.49
N LYS A 613 19.69 -37.23 -4.81
CA LYS A 613 20.38 -38.33 -5.50
C LYS A 613 21.81 -37.99 -5.93
N LEU A 614 22.20 -36.70 -5.93
CA LEU A 614 23.50 -36.26 -6.44
C LEU A 614 24.64 -36.55 -5.45
N SER A 615 25.76 -37.06 -5.96
CA SER A 615 27.02 -37.03 -5.20
C SER A 615 27.54 -35.59 -5.03
N ASP A 616 28.46 -35.39 -4.08
CA ASP A 616 29.14 -34.11 -3.83
C ASP A 616 29.68 -33.43 -5.10
N LYS A 617 30.23 -34.22 -6.03
CA LYS A 617 30.74 -33.71 -7.31
C LYS A 617 29.61 -33.29 -8.25
N GLU A 618 28.56 -34.09 -8.36
CA GLU A 618 27.44 -33.79 -9.26
C GLU A 618 26.62 -32.59 -8.77
N PHE A 619 26.49 -32.45 -7.45
CA PHE A 619 25.92 -31.26 -6.81
C PHE A 619 26.78 -30.02 -7.09
N LEU A 620 28.10 -30.09 -6.93
CA LEU A 620 29.03 -28.99 -7.25
C LEU A 620 28.95 -28.58 -8.73
N ASP A 621 28.91 -29.54 -9.66
CA ASP A 621 28.73 -29.25 -11.08
C ASP A 621 27.38 -28.57 -11.36
N TYR A 622 26.28 -29.09 -10.80
CA TYR A 622 24.92 -28.53 -10.94
C TYR A 622 24.87 -27.09 -10.41
N TYR A 623 25.36 -26.89 -9.19
CA TYR A 623 25.49 -25.60 -8.54
C TYR A 623 26.30 -24.62 -9.38
N THR A 624 27.45 -25.03 -9.90
CA THR A 624 28.35 -24.16 -10.69
C THR A 624 27.68 -23.72 -12.00
N LEU A 625 27.05 -24.66 -12.72
CA LEU A 625 26.36 -24.38 -13.97
C LEU A 625 25.16 -23.44 -13.76
N LEU A 626 24.42 -23.63 -12.67
CA LEU A 626 23.28 -22.80 -12.31
C LEU A 626 23.72 -21.40 -11.84
N MET A 627 24.80 -21.29 -11.07
CA MET A 627 25.38 -20.00 -10.67
C MET A 627 26.01 -19.23 -11.83
N ASP A 628 26.59 -19.90 -12.83
CA ASP A 628 27.11 -19.20 -14.02
C ASP A 628 25.97 -18.63 -14.91
N PHE A 629 24.76 -19.21 -14.83
CA PHE A 629 23.57 -18.53 -15.31
C PHE A 629 23.19 -17.35 -14.40
N SER A 630 23.08 -17.56 -13.08
CA SER A 630 22.47 -16.59 -12.17
C SER A 630 23.32 -15.38 -11.81
N ARG A 631 24.65 -15.49 -11.85
CA ARG A 631 25.57 -14.47 -11.33
C ARG A 631 25.52 -13.18 -12.15
N PHE A 632 25.37 -12.04 -11.47
CA PHE A 632 25.26 -10.71 -12.07
C PHE A 632 26.60 -10.19 -12.62
N ASP A 633 27.67 -10.22 -11.81
CA ASP A 633 29.05 -9.94 -12.26
C ASP A 633 29.94 -11.17 -12.10
N MET A 634 30.43 -11.68 -13.24
CA MET A 634 31.32 -12.84 -13.30
C MET A 634 32.68 -12.63 -12.60
N LYS A 635 33.08 -11.39 -12.29
CA LYS A 635 34.27 -11.10 -11.47
C LYS A 635 34.17 -11.68 -10.06
N ASN A 636 32.96 -11.83 -9.51
CA ASN A 636 32.72 -12.35 -8.17
C ASN A 636 32.77 -13.90 -8.09
N LYS A 637 32.95 -14.59 -9.22
CA LYS A 637 32.96 -16.06 -9.29
C LYS A 637 34.02 -16.66 -8.36
N SER A 638 33.60 -17.66 -7.60
CA SER A 638 34.36 -18.36 -6.56
C SER A 638 34.81 -17.47 -5.39
N GLN A 639 34.22 -16.27 -5.24
CA GLN A 639 34.54 -15.33 -4.15
C GLN A 639 33.28 -15.06 -3.31
N LYS A 640 32.30 -14.35 -3.87
CA LYS A 640 31.14 -13.83 -3.14
C LYS A 640 29.88 -13.77 -4.00
N ILE A 641 28.73 -13.71 -3.33
CA ILE A 641 27.38 -13.78 -3.90
C ILE A 641 26.52 -12.69 -3.26
N GLU A 642 25.65 -12.07 -4.06
CA GLU A 642 24.70 -11.04 -3.64
C GLU A 642 23.23 -11.45 -3.83
N THR A 643 22.29 -10.66 -3.31
CA THR A 643 20.84 -10.93 -3.35
C THR A 643 20.36 -11.27 -4.77
N ALA A 644 20.76 -10.50 -5.79
CA ALA A 644 20.33 -10.71 -7.18
C ALA A 644 20.73 -12.09 -7.76
N ASP A 645 21.89 -12.60 -7.36
CA ASP A 645 22.36 -13.93 -7.77
C ASP A 645 21.43 -15.01 -7.17
N ILE A 646 21.09 -14.89 -5.88
CA ILE A 646 20.21 -15.81 -5.15
C ILE A 646 18.79 -15.76 -5.72
N GLN A 647 18.24 -14.56 -5.96
CA GLN A 647 16.94 -14.36 -6.60
C GLN A 647 16.86 -15.09 -7.94
N THR A 648 17.86 -14.87 -8.81
CA THR A 648 17.92 -15.47 -10.15
C THR A 648 18.06 -16.99 -10.07
N PHE A 649 18.86 -17.50 -9.13
CA PHE A 649 19.04 -18.93 -8.88
C PHE A 649 17.70 -19.59 -8.49
N VAL A 650 17.00 -19.04 -7.50
CA VAL A 650 15.74 -19.59 -6.99
C VAL A 650 14.65 -19.55 -8.06
N VAL A 651 14.50 -18.43 -8.77
CA VAL A 651 13.51 -18.32 -9.86
C VAL A 651 13.82 -19.29 -10.99
N LEU A 652 15.09 -19.45 -11.39
CA LEU A 652 15.47 -20.44 -12.42
C LEU A 652 15.22 -21.89 -11.98
N THR A 653 15.47 -22.27 -10.71
CA THR A 653 15.07 -23.61 -10.23
C THR A 653 13.57 -23.86 -10.34
N SER A 654 12.77 -22.80 -10.27
CA SER A 654 11.31 -22.87 -10.38
C SER A 654 10.86 -23.08 -11.83
N TYR A 655 11.46 -22.37 -12.78
CA TYR A 655 11.26 -22.60 -14.22
C TYR A 655 11.72 -23.99 -14.67
N ILE A 656 12.82 -24.51 -14.10
CA ILE A 656 13.26 -25.89 -14.33
C ILE A 656 12.21 -26.89 -13.81
N GLU A 657 11.74 -26.73 -12.58
CA GLU A 657 10.72 -27.64 -12.04
C GLU A 657 9.40 -27.57 -12.82
N ALA A 658 8.96 -26.37 -13.25
CA ALA A 658 7.76 -26.19 -14.08
C ALA A 658 7.83 -26.99 -15.40
N MET A 659 8.99 -26.97 -16.08
CA MET A 659 9.23 -27.76 -17.29
C MET A 659 9.12 -29.26 -17.03
N PHE A 660 9.71 -29.78 -15.95
CA PHE A 660 9.58 -31.20 -15.62
C PHE A 660 8.15 -31.56 -15.20
N VAL A 661 7.51 -30.82 -14.29
CA VAL A 661 6.12 -31.10 -13.86
C VAL A 661 5.14 -31.10 -15.04
N LYS A 662 5.39 -30.30 -16.09
CA LYS A 662 4.59 -30.24 -17.32
C LYS A 662 4.90 -31.34 -18.35
N TYR A 663 6.17 -31.74 -18.51
CA TYR A 663 6.61 -32.58 -19.64
C TYR A 663 7.27 -33.92 -19.29
N ASP A 664 7.78 -34.15 -18.08
CA ASP A 664 8.29 -35.45 -17.57
C ASP A 664 7.08 -36.36 -17.33
N ALA A 665 6.56 -36.98 -18.39
CA ALA A 665 5.23 -37.57 -18.43
C ALA A 665 5.18 -38.89 -17.65
N ASP A 666 6.22 -39.70 -17.77
CA ASP A 666 6.36 -40.99 -17.10
C ASP A 666 6.90 -40.92 -15.66
N ALA A 667 7.35 -39.73 -15.22
CA ALA A 667 7.98 -39.48 -13.91
C ALA A 667 9.35 -40.17 -13.74
N SER A 668 10.07 -40.41 -14.84
CA SER A 668 11.47 -40.85 -14.86
C SER A 668 12.42 -39.89 -14.13
N GLY A 669 12.12 -38.59 -14.14
CA GLY A 669 13.02 -37.53 -13.64
C GLY A 669 13.97 -36.99 -14.70
N THR A 670 13.87 -37.48 -15.94
CA THR A 670 14.54 -37.00 -17.16
C THR A 670 13.48 -36.47 -18.16
N LEU A 671 13.92 -35.91 -19.30
CA LEU A 671 13.04 -35.60 -20.43
C LEU A 671 13.57 -36.28 -21.69
N SER A 672 12.73 -37.10 -22.31
CA SER A 672 13.00 -37.79 -23.56
C SER A 672 12.83 -36.87 -24.78
N ALA A 673 13.35 -37.31 -25.93
CA ALA A 673 13.14 -36.64 -27.22
C ALA A 673 11.65 -36.44 -27.56
N GLN A 674 10.76 -37.31 -27.08
CA GLN A 674 9.33 -37.22 -27.38
C GLN A 674 8.62 -36.17 -26.51
N GLU A 675 9.02 -36.02 -25.26
CA GLU A 675 8.46 -35.02 -24.35
C GLU A 675 8.95 -33.61 -24.73
N ILE A 676 10.19 -33.50 -25.19
CA ILE A 676 10.72 -32.25 -25.75
C ILE A 676 9.98 -31.89 -27.05
N ARG A 677 9.61 -32.84 -27.92
CA ARG A 677 8.68 -32.58 -29.05
C ARG A 677 7.31 -32.09 -28.58
N SER A 678 6.74 -32.67 -27.51
CA SER A 678 5.49 -32.20 -26.92
C SER A 678 5.60 -30.78 -26.34
N SER A 679 6.81 -30.32 -25.97
CA SER A 679 7.06 -28.93 -25.58
C SER A 679 7.23 -27.96 -26.76
N PHE A 680 7.59 -28.44 -27.95
CA PHE A 680 7.94 -27.58 -29.09
C PHE A 680 6.88 -26.53 -29.48
N PRO A 681 5.55 -26.79 -29.45
CA PRO A 681 4.56 -25.76 -29.80
C PRO A 681 4.74 -24.46 -29.00
N LYS A 682 5.14 -24.57 -27.72
CA LYS A 682 5.47 -23.45 -26.84
C LYS A 682 6.73 -22.69 -27.26
N PHE A 683 7.75 -23.43 -27.68
CA PHE A 683 9.02 -22.85 -28.10
C PHE A 683 9.05 -22.46 -29.59
N LYS A 684 7.96 -22.67 -30.35
CA LYS A 684 7.96 -22.59 -31.81
C LYS A 684 8.41 -21.21 -32.33
N THR A 685 7.91 -20.12 -31.75
CA THR A 685 8.31 -18.74 -32.12
C THR A 685 9.81 -18.56 -31.89
N PHE A 686 10.25 -18.74 -30.64
CA PHE A 686 11.65 -18.63 -30.24
C PHE A 686 12.59 -19.52 -31.06
N ALA A 687 12.24 -20.78 -31.29
CA ALA A 687 13.05 -21.73 -32.06
C ALA A 687 13.14 -21.34 -33.55
N THR A 688 12.08 -20.76 -34.11
CA THR A 688 12.07 -20.24 -35.48
C THR A 688 13.00 -19.04 -35.61
N ASP A 689 12.82 -18.03 -34.75
CA ASP A 689 13.62 -16.81 -34.74
C ASP A 689 15.10 -17.10 -34.44
N TYR A 690 15.37 -17.99 -33.48
CA TYR A 690 16.72 -18.44 -33.14
C TYR A 690 17.39 -19.16 -34.31
N SER A 691 16.67 -20.03 -35.01
CA SER A 691 17.19 -20.73 -36.20
C SER A 691 17.43 -19.77 -37.37
N LEU A 692 16.55 -18.78 -37.58
CA LEU A 692 16.73 -17.74 -38.59
C LEU A 692 17.94 -16.83 -38.26
N LYS A 693 18.18 -16.51 -36.99
CA LYS A 693 19.30 -15.65 -36.55
C LYS A 693 20.65 -16.38 -36.51
N ASN A 694 20.68 -17.69 -36.19
CA ASN A 694 21.93 -18.42 -35.86
C ASN A 694 22.20 -19.66 -36.75
N ALA A 695 21.26 -20.08 -37.59
CA ALA A 695 21.40 -21.23 -38.48
C ALA A 695 20.96 -20.92 -39.93
N ALA A 696 20.99 -19.63 -40.31
CA ALA A 696 20.53 -19.14 -41.62
C ALA A 696 21.13 -19.91 -42.81
N ASP A 697 22.44 -20.17 -42.80
CA ASP A 697 23.12 -20.89 -43.88
C ASP A 697 22.68 -22.36 -43.97
N SER A 698 22.43 -23.04 -42.84
CA SER A 698 21.91 -24.41 -42.83
C SER A 698 20.44 -24.49 -43.23
N LEU A 699 19.63 -23.48 -42.87
CA LEU A 699 18.26 -23.34 -43.38
C LEU A 699 18.22 -23.06 -44.89
N LYS A 700 19.21 -22.32 -45.40
CA LYS A 700 19.38 -22.05 -46.83
C LYS A 700 19.87 -23.30 -47.57
N GLU A 701 20.85 -24.03 -47.03
CA GLU A 701 21.32 -25.30 -47.60
C GLU A 701 20.20 -26.35 -47.63
N TRP A 702 19.35 -26.40 -46.60
CA TRP A 702 18.13 -27.20 -46.61
C TRP A 702 17.19 -26.83 -47.77
N ASP A 703 17.01 -25.54 -48.05
CA ASP A 703 16.10 -25.04 -49.10
C ASP A 703 16.69 -25.05 -50.53
N GLU A 704 18.02 -25.03 -50.69
CA GLU A 704 18.70 -24.96 -51.99
C GLU A 704 19.32 -26.30 -52.44
N SER A 705 19.62 -27.22 -51.52
CA SER A 705 20.33 -28.46 -51.86
C SER A 705 19.45 -29.46 -52.62
N MET A 706 19.81 -29.69 -53.89
CA MET A 706 19.17 -30.66 -54.80
C MET A 706 19.30 -32.13 -54.37
N LEU A 707 20.23 -32.45 -53.47
CA LEU A 707 20.45 -33.81 -52.96
C LEU A 707 19.66 -34.10 -51.67
N ASN A 708 18.95 -33.11 -51.12
CA ASN A 708 18.27 -33.22 -49.83
C ASN A 708 16.93 -33.98 -49.94
N ILE A 709 17.02 -35.30 -50.05
CA ILE A 709 15.88 -36.23 -50.14
C ILE A 709 14.92 -36.08 -48.95
N CYS A 710 15.39 -35.62 -47.78
CA CYS A 710 14.55 -35.43 -46.60
C CYS A 710 13.43 -34.39 -46.79
N ARG A 711 13.55 -33.46 -47.76
CA ARG A 711 12.50 -32.49 -48.11
C ARG A 711 11.23 -33.15 -48.68
N SER A 712 11.34 -34.38 -49.20
CA SER A 712 10.19 -35.17 -49.65
C SER A 712 9.40 -35.80 -48.50
N PHE A 713 9.92 -35.75 -47.27
CA PHE A 713 9.34 -36.38 -46.08
C PHE A 713 9.08 -35.41 -44.92
N TYR A 714 9.77 -34.27 -44.89
CA TYR A 714 9.75 -33.30 -43.80
C TYR A 714 9.65 -31.87 -44.33
N THR A 715 8.87 -31.03 -43.66
CA THR A 715 8.78 -29.60 -43.95
C THR A 715 9.93 -28.82 -43.29
N LYS A 716 10.05 -27.52 -43.61
CA LYS A 716 10.96 -26.62 -42.88
C LYS A 716 10.55 -26.44 -41.41
N ASP A 717 9.27 -26.60 -41.08
CA ASP A 717 8.76 -26.57 -39.70
C ASP A 717 9.21 -27.80 -38.90
N ASP A 718 9.22 -28.97 -39.56
CA ASP A 718 9.79 -30.20 -39.00
C ASP A 718 11.30 -30.07 -38.75
N LEU A 719 12.04 -29.44 -39.67
CA LEU A 719 13.47 -29.17 -39.44
C LEU A 719 13.68 -28.29 -38.21
N VAL A 720 12.92 -27.18 -38.07
CA VAL A 720 13.01 -26.30 -36.89
C VAL A 720 12.65 -27.05 -35.61
N ARG A 721 11.58 -27.87 -35.61
CA ARG A 721 11.20 -28.72 -34.47
C ARG A 721 12.31 -29.69 -34.07
N GLU A 722 12.76 -30.52 -34.99
CA GLU A 722 13.74 -31.56 -34.67
C GLU A 722 15.12 -30.94 -34.35
N SER A 723 15.44 -29.75 -34.88
CA SER A 723 16.64 -28.99 -34.51
C SER A 723 16.55 -28.38 -33.10
N PHE A 724 15.36 -27.91 -32.68
CA PHE A 724 15.12 -27.50 -31.29
C PHE A 724 15.29 -28.71 -30.33
N VAL A 725 14.71 -29.87 -30.67
CA VAL A 725 14.87 -31.10 -29.89
C VAL A 725 16.35 -31.50 -29.81
N TYR A 726 17.11 -31.38 -30.90
CA TYR A 726 18.54 -31.62 -30.92
C TYR A 726 19.32 -30.64 -30.05
N MET A 727 19.03 -29.34 -30.13
CA MET A 727 19.66 -28.30 -29.32
C MET A 727 19.46 -28.56 -27.82
N VAL A 728 18.25 -28.92 -27.41
CA VAL A 728 17.92 -29.24 -26.01
C VAL A 728 18.67 -30.50 -25.55
N LEU A 729 18.63 -31.59 -26.32
CA LEU A 729 19.29 -32.86 -25.96
C LEU A 729 20.82 -32.86 -26.08
N ASN A 730 21.40 -31.92 -26.84
CA ASN A 730 22.84 -31.76 -27.02
C ASN A 730 23.37 -30.46 -26.38
N LYS A 731 22.78 -30.09 -25.22
CA LYS A 731 23.32 -29.07 -24.30
C LYS A 731 23.54 -27.71 -24.96
N GLY A 732 22.55 -27.23 -25.70
CA GLY A 732 22.57 -25.95 -26.41
C GLY A 732 23.22 -26.00 -27.80
N THR A 733 23.78 -27.14 -28.22
CA THR A 733 24.47 -27.27 -29.51
C THR A 733 23.45 -27.43 -30.65
N MET A 734 23.35 -26.45 -31.55
CA MET A 734 22.57 -26.59 -32.79
C MET A 734 23.14 -27.69 -33.68
N PRO A 735 22.28 -28.46 -34.39
CA PRO A 735 22.74 -29.51 -35.30
C PRO A 735 23.45 -28.92 -36.52
N LYS A 736 24.40 -29.70 -37.05
CA LYS A 736 25.01 -29.46 -38.36
C LYS A 736 24.41 -30.39 -39.41
N MET A 737 24.61 -30.08 -40.69
CA MET A 737 24.22 -30.97 -41.81
C MET A 737 24.85 -32.37 -41.72
N SER A 738 26.02 -32.50 -41.06
CA SER A 738 26.66 -33.79 -40.74
C SER A 738 25.87 -34.68 -39.78
N ASP A 739 24.99 -34.08 -38.99
CA ASP A 739 24.31 -34.75 -37.87
C ASP A 739 22.93 -35.28 -38.32
N MET A 740 22.45 -34.81 -39.48
CA MET A 740 21.22 -35.26 -40.12
C MET A 740 21.35 -36.66 -40.71
N ASN A 741 20.28 -37.45 -40.62
CA ASN A 741 20.12 -38.73 -41.34
C ASN A 741 19.85 -38.51 -42.86
N TYR A 742 20.64 -37.68 -43.55
CA TYR A 742 20.38 -37.14 -44.90
C TYR A 742 19.98 -38.17 -45.98
N VAL A 743 20.44 -39.42 -45.85
CA VAL A 743 20.14 -40.54 -46.77
C VAL A 743 19.05 -41.49 -46.24
N PHE A 744 18.76 -41.48 -44.92
CA PHE A 744 17.91 -42.48 -44.24
C PHE A 744 16.77 -41.88 -43.41
N CYS A 745 16.54 -40.56 -43.51
CA CYS A 745 15.57 -39.82 -42.70
C CYS A 745 14.14 -40.36 -42.77
N ALA A 746 13.71 -40.89 -43.92
CA ALA A 746 12.41 -41.56 -44.09
C ALA A 746 12.19 -42.77 -43.15
N GLY A 747 13.26 -43.41 -42.66
CA GLY A 747 13.20 -44.56 -41.73
C GLY A 747 13.88 -44.33 -40.37
N LYS A 748 14.53 -43.19 -40.15
CA LYS A 748 15.30 -42.88 -38.92
C LYS A 748 14.98 -41.52 -38.29
N GLY A 749 14.04 -40.74 -38.85
CA GLY A 749 13.83 -39.33 -38.46
C GLY A 749 14.93 -38.41 -38.99
N LEU A 750 14.75 -37.09 -38.89
CA LEU A 750 15.77 -36.13 -39.32
C LEU A 750 17.09 -36.28 -38.55
N PHE A 751 17.02 -36.51 -37.24
CA PHE A 751 18.17 -36.79 -36.37
C PHE A 751 17.93 -38.07 -35.55
N THR A 752 19.01 -38.74 -35.14
CA THR A 752 18.93 -39.93 -34.27
C THR A 752 19.15 -39.53 -32.82
N PHE A 753 18.11 -39.61 -32.00
CA PHE A 753 18.17 -39.27 -30.58
C PHE A 753 18.41 -40.52 -29.72
N LYS A 754 19.40 -40.45 -28.81
CA LYS A 754 19.73 -41.50 -27.82
C LYS A 754 19.92 -40.97 -26.40
N ASN A 755 19.81 -39.65 -26.23
CA ASN A 755 20.00 -38.97 -24.97
C ASN A 755 18.64 -38.58 -24.41
N GLU A 756 18.57 -38.52 -23.09
CA GLU A 756 17.57 -37.78 -22.33
C GLU A 756 18.30 -36.69 -21.54
N ILE A 757 17.59 -35.67 -21.07
CA ILE A 757 18.18 -34.61 -20.24
C ILE A 757 17.63 -34.60 -18.82
N ASP A 758 18.52 -34.32 -17.88
CA ASP A 758 18.20 -34.15 -16.47
C ASP A 758 18.12 -32.66 -16.08
N ARG A 759 17.79 -32.38 -14.82
CA ARG A 759 17.66 -31.01 -14.28
C ARG A 759 18.96 -30.19 -14.30
N LYS A 760 20.14 -30.81 -14.50
CA LYS A 760 21.42 -30.14 -14.82
C LYS A 760 21.54 -29.84 -16.32
N SER A 761 21.24 -30.80 -17.18
CA SER A 761 21.43 -30.65 -18.62
C SER A 761 20.47 -29.66 -19.28
N ILE A 762 19.26 -29.46 -18.73
CA ILE A 762 18.33 -28.40 -19.19
C ILE A 762 18.90 -26.98 -19.00
N ILE A 763 19.83 -26.75 -18.06
CA ILE A 763 20.39 -25.41 -17.78
C ILE A 763 21.13 -24.86 -19.02
N TYR A 764 21.69 -25.73 -19.86
CA TYR A 764 22.30 -25.31 -21.13
C TYR A 764 21.29 -24.69 -22.11
N THR A 765 20.03 -25.12 -22.10
CA THR A 765 18.96 -24.46 -22.88
C THR A 765 18.76 -23.04 -22.38
N PHE A 766 18.68 -22.83 -21.07
CA PHE A 766 18.58 -21.49 -20.48
C PHE A 766 19.79 -20.61 -20.78
N LEU A 767 21.02 -21.16 -20.84
CA LEU A 767 22.21 -20.42 -21.25
C LEU A 767 22.11 -19.91 -22.70
N VAL A 768 21.62 -20.72 -23.65
CA VAL A 768 21.35 -20.25 -25.03
C VAL A 768 20.39 -19.05 -25.03
N LEU A 769 19.33 -19.08 -24.21
CA LEU A 769 18.41 -17.95 -24.07
C LEU A 769 19.07 -16.73 -23.41
N LYS A 770 19.95 -16.91 -22.41
CA LYS A 770 20.71 -15.82 -21.78
C LYS A 770 21.54 -15.06 -22.82
N ASP A 771 22.15 -15.79 -23.75
CA ASP A 771 22.99 -15.25 -24.82
C ASP A 771 22.14 -14.57 -25.92
N VAL A 772 21.04 -15.18 -26.36
CA VAL A 772 20.08 -14.53 -27.29
C VAL A 772 19.60 -13.21 -26.71
N LEU A 773 19.12 -13.22 -25.46
CA LEU A 773 18.65 -12.04 -24.75
C LEU A 773 19.78 -11.05 -24.40
N ALA A 774 21.05 -11.41 -24.58
CA ALA A 774 22.19 -10.49 -24.48
C ALA A 774 22.58 -9.87 -25.84
N SER A 775 22.20 -10.52 -26.94
CA SER A 775 22.52 -10.14 -28.33
C SER A 775 21.57 -9.14 -28.98
N ASP A 776 20.45 -8.81 -28.35
CA ASP A 776 19.51 -7.78 -28.80
C ASP A 776 19.85 -6.42 -28.12
N LYS A 777 21.00 -5.86 -28.47
CA LYS A 777 21.58 -4.62 -27.90
C LYS A 777 22.25 -3.76 -28.97
#